data_AF-A0A2H0TSF8-F1
#
_entry.id   AF-A0A2H0TSF8-F1
#
_cell.length_a   1.000
_cell.length_b   1.000
_cell.length_c   1.000
_cell.angle_alpha   90.00
_cell.angle_beta   90.00
_cell.angle_gamma   90.00
#
_symmetry.space_group_name_H-M   'P 1'
#
loop_
_entity.id
_entity.type
_entity.pdbx_description
1 polymer ?
#
loop_
_entity_poly.entity_id
_entity_poly.type
_entity_poly.pdbx_seq_one_letter_code
_entity_poly.pdbx_strand_id
1 'polypeptide(L)'
;MLTMKISRTRYTATLLLFSLLTPQGYLFAAESAFNPNYLISDQEMQDQQSMIRDDIDAFLQEKGGYIATLRTPDKDGTVRTVADIIYRAAQEHRINPKYILVKLQKEQSLITDPNPTQKQLDGATGYGINDGCGWSCATYLANKGFGKQVDAAAGIMRWYYDHANSEPWIKKANAVYAIDDTRITPANNATAFLYTYTPHIQGNKNFWSLWQRWFEQVYPNGTLLQADDGETVYLIQNGTKRAFSNMTALTSRFNPGMIITVPASELARYSDATPITLPNYSILRQAGTYYLLAFDEIRPFESDSVVRDLGYNPGEIIDVQPADIAFMNRGKTIKVATAEALYGRLIRIKENNNLYFLDEGILHLLTEQEIAAINFPNLRVEPVSITDLPRPVMGNPVLFKDGTLLLPDGSSKVYVIENGKKRHIASEDVFNGLGYKWKNIIRTSEFTGLNHETGEPLYLRSDAPSDVPEATLAIQEIPVRVAPGTTVPLPANNTPDTSLGIENLMVRTPADQTTYIGERFETNIETYSIADAAGNVLAGKNINFVRPTASLAKVMTAYRLMQEGLPLGSTQTYDPADHKATYHRFRVDAGEKIRNRDLLDAMLVSSLNTPVRMLVDAVEEQESIFVNRMNDQAQAWGLLNTHFAGPSGENIDTVTTAQEYLTIYMRAVGNPTIKAVLGKKSYEYDEVLDLDGMPHHFDSHTNDLIKDPSLPFLIISSKTGYLYESGANMMMQVQRKTDGKEFYILTMGDVDHAHRFDETRRIAKWAMQTF
;
A
#
# COMPACT_ATOMS: atom_id res chain seq x y z
N MET A 1 -40.24 81.34 7.53
CA MET A 1 -40.06 80.45 8.71
C MET A 1 -39.90 79.04 8.16
N LEU A 2 -38.85 78.34 8.61
CA LEU A 2 -38.10 77.27 7.93
C LEU A 2 -38.91 76.14 7.24
N THR A 3 -38.46 75.81 6.04
CA THR A 3 -38.73 74.59 5.26
C THR A 3 -37.96 73.39 5.82
N MET A 4 -38.62 72.26 6.07
CA MET A 4 -37.96 70.95 6.21
C MET A 4 -38.64 69.89 5.33
N LYS A 5 -37.88 69.39 4.37
CA LYS A 5 -38.21 68.27 3.48
C LYS A 5 -38.16 66.95 4.25
N ILE A 6 -39.18 66.13 4.06
CA ILE A 6 -39.23 64.73 4.50
C ILE A 6 -38.50 63.88 3.46
N SER A 7 -37.48 63.13 3.89
CA SER A 7 -36.73 62.15 3.10
C SER A 7 -37.09 60.73 3.56
N ARG A 8 -37.46 59.88 2.60
CA ARG A 8 -37.67 58.44 2.77
C ARG A 8 -36.33 57.70 2.68
N THR A 9 -35.95 56.95 3.71
CA THR A 9 -34.79 56.06 3.68
C THR A 9 -35.25 54.60 3.54
N ARG A 10 -34.66 53.89 2.58
CA ARG A 10 -34.89 52.47 2.26
C ARG A 10 -34.16 51.57 3.26
N TYR A 11 -34.80 50.47 3.65
CA TYR A 11 -34.19 49.39 4.42
C TYR A 11 -33.33 48.50 3.52
N THR A 12 -32.05 48.37 3.84
CA THR A 12 -31.17 47.30 3.35
C THR A 12 -30.80 46.42 4.54
N ALA A 13 -31.20 45.16 4.49
CA ALA A 13 -30.84 44.13 5.47
C ALA A 13 -29.42 43.64 5.17
N THR A 14 -28.50 43.85 6.11
CA THR A 14 -27.14 43.32 6.06
C THR A 14 -27.10 42.05 6.90
N LEU A 15 -26.98 40.88 6.25
CA LEU A 15 -26.61 39.63 6.91
C LEU A 15 -25.13 39.72 7.33
N LEU A 16 -24.86 39.66 8.63
CA LEU A 16 -23.53 39.47 9.20
C LEU A 16 -23.19 37.98 9.17
N LEU A 17 -22.34 37.56 8.22
CA LEU A 17 -21.66 36.26 8.28
C LEU A 17 -20.51 36.37 9.31
N PHE A 18 -20.59 35.59 10.38
CA PHE A 18 -19.45 35.29 11.24
C PHE A 18 -18.55 34.28 10.52
N SER A 19 -17.43 34.74 9.98
CA SER A 19 -16.35 33.86 9.51
C SER A 19 -15.55 33.36 10.71
N LEU A 20 -15.74 32.09 11.07
CA LEU A 20 -14.81 31.34 11.92
C LEU A 20 -13.52 31.11 11.13
N LEU A 21 -12.49 31.93 11.38
CA LEU A 21 -11.13 31.69 10.92
C LEU A 21 -10.52 30.56 11.77
N THR A 22 -10.67 29.32 11.32
CA THR A 22 -9.78 28.23 11.73
C THR A 22 -8.47 28.36 10.95
N PRO A 23 -7.29 28.32 11.59
CA PRO A 23 -6.03 28.20 10.85
C PRO A 23 -5.97 26.81 10.24
N GLN A 24 -6.41 26.67 8.99
CA GLN A 24 -6.03 25.55 8.15
C GLN A 24 -4.55 25.69 7.81
N GLY A 25 -3.70 25.01 8.59
CA GLY A 25 -2.37 24.67 8.14
C GLY A 25 -2.50 23.67 7.00
N TYR A 26 -2.46 24.17 5.76
CA TYR A 26 -2.27 23.31 4.59
C TYR A 26 -0.87 22.69 4.70
N LEU A 27 -0.80 21.43 5.13
CA LEU A 27 0.36 20.58 4.89
C LEU A 27 0.33 20.20 3.41
N PHE A 28 0.90 21.04 2.56
CA PHE A 28 1.34 20.59 1.25
C PHE A 28 2.53 19.68 1.48
N ALA A 29 2.43 18.41 1.08
CA ALA A 29 3.62 17.62 0.81
C ALA A 29 4.41 18.39 -0.26
N ALA A 30 5.63 18.82 0.06
CA ALA A 30 6.49 19.46 -0.92
C ALA A 30 6.87 18.41 -1.97
N GLU A 31 6.29 18.52 -3.16
CA GLU A 31 6.80 17.87 -4.37
C GLU A 31 8.30 18.18 -4.48
N SER A 32 9.15 17.18 -4.75
CA SER A 32 10.58 17.43 -4.93
C SER A 32 10.74 18.46 -6.06
N ALA A 33 11.30 19.63 -5.76
CA ALA A 33 11.37 20.69 -6.76
C ALA A 33 12.35 20.28 -7.87
N PHE A 34 11.94 20.39 -9.13
CA PHE A 34 12.80 20.11 -10.29
C PHE A 34 14.13 20.89 -10.18
N ASN A 35 15.24 20.16 -10.05
CA ASN A 35 16.58 20.72 -10.03
C ASN A 35 17.25 20.56 -11.41
N PRO A 36 17.39 21.63 -12.21
CA PRO A 36 17.99 21.52 -13.53
C PRO A 36 19.51 21.28 -13.48
N ASN A 37 20.15 21.40 -12.31
CA ASN A 37 21.58 21.09 -12.15
C ASN A 37 21.83 19.63 -11.78
N TYR A 38 20.80 18.86 -11.43
CA TYR A 38 20.92 17.45 -11.05
C TYR A 38 19.70 16.67 -11.51
N LEU A 39 19.85 15.89 -12.58
CA LEU A 39 18.75 15.09 -13.15
C LEU A 39 18.79 13.66 -12.64
N ILE A 40 19.95 13.01 -12.78
CA ILE A 40 20.32 11.69 -12.25
C ILE A 40 21.84 11.66 -12.02
N SER A 41 22.33 10.69 -11.25
CA SER A 41 23.75 10.47 -10.98
C SER A 41 24.48 9.71 -12.09
N ASP A 42 25.82 9.81 -12.08
CA ASP A 42 26.70 9.01 -12.96
C ASP A 42 26.60 7.51 -12.67
N GLN A 43 26.36 7.14 -11.42
CA GLN A 43 26.15 5.76 -10.99
C GLN A 43 24.81 5.24 -11.51
N GLU A 44 23.72 5.98 -11.30
CA GLU A 44 22.41 5.62 -11.82
C GLU A 44 22.43 5.47 -13.34
N MET A 45 23.09 6.36 -14.09
CA MET A 45 23.16 6.26 -15.55
C MET A 45 23.91 5.00 -16.03
N GLN A 46 24.95 4.58 -15.32
CA GLN A 46 25.83 3.47 -15.72
C GLN A 46 25.46 2.13 -15.08
N ASP A 47 24.45 2.10 -14.20
CA ASP A 47 23.99 0.87 -13.55
C ASP A 47 23.19 -0.01 -14.51
N GLN A 48 23.93 -0.78 -15.32
CA GLN A 48 23.35 -1.78 -16.23
C GLN A 48 22.64 -2.94 -15.50
N GLN A 49 22.84 -3.10 -14.19
CA GLN A 49 22.26 -4.20 -13.42
C GLN A 49 20.95 -3.79 -12.72
N SER A 50 20.56 -2.52 -12.81
CA SER A 50 19.36 -1.96 -12.17
C SER A 50 18.02 -2.56 -12.60
N MET A 51 17.98 -3.34 -13.69
CA MET A 51 16.86 -4.18 -14.12
C MET A 51 17.39 -5.42 -14.85
N ILE A 52 16.87 -6.60 -14.49
CA ILE A 52 17.04 -7.80 -15.31
C ILE A 52 16.02 -7.82 -16.46
N ARG A 53 16.18 -8.74 -17.42
CA ARG A 53 15.27 -8.85 -18.57
C ARG A 53 13.80 -8.96 -18.14
N ASP A 54 13.54 -9.75 -17.11
CA ASP A 54 12.17 -10.03 -16.66
C ASP A 54 11.55 -8.80 -15.97
N ASP A 55 12.34 -7.97 -15.27
CA ASP A 55 11.89 -6.68 -14.74
C ASP A 55 11.48 -5.71 -15.86
N ILE A 56 12.23 -5.71 -16.97
CA ILE A 56 11.93 -4.85 -18.13
C ILE A 56 10.64 -5.32 -18.79
N ASP A 57 10.46 -6.64 -18.94
CA ASP A 57 9.24 -7.21 -19.49
C ASP A 57 8.03 -6.88 -18.60
N ALA A 58 8.15 -7.09 -17.29
CA ALA A 58 7.12 -6.75 -16.31
C ALA A 58 6.75 -5.25 -16.36
N PHE A 59 7.75 -4.36 -16.42
CA PHE A 59 7.51 -2.92 -16.56
C PHE A 59 6.76 -2.58 -17.85
N LEU A 60 7.10 -3.21 -18.98
CA LEU A 60 6.39 -2.96 -20.24
C LEU A 60 4.95 -3.48 -20.20
N GLN A 61 4.72 -4.68 -19.64
CA GLN A 61 3.37 -5.22 -19.45
C GLN A 61 2.54 -4.32 -18.54
N GLU A 62 3.12 -3.84 -17.43
CA GLU A 62 2.48 -2.92 -16.48
C GLU A 62 2.01 -1.63 -17.16
N LYS A 63 2.82 -1.05 -18.05
CA LYS A 63 2.47 0.19 -18.76
C LYS A 63 1.47 -0.02 -19.90
N GLY A 64 1.22 -1.27 -20.29
CA GLY A 64 0.14 -1.66 -21.21
C GLY A 64 0.27 -1.12 -22.64
N GLY A 65 1.43 -0.57 -23.02
CA GLY A 65 1.68 -0.10 -24.38
C GLY A 65 1.87 -1.25 -25.37
N TYR A 66 1.65 -0.97 -26.65
CA TYR A 66 1.79 -1.95 -27.74
C TYR A 66 3.14 -2.68 -27.73
N ILE A 67 4.21 -1.98 -27.33
CA ILE A 67 5.56 -2.54 -27.37
C ILE A 67 5.78 -3.66 -26.34
N ALA A 68 4.89 -3.83 -25.36
CA ALA A 68 4.97 -4.89 -24.36
C ALA A 68 4.87 -6.29 -24.97
N THR A 69 4.06 -6.45 -26.03
CA THR A 69 3.89 -7.75 -26.73
C THR A 69 4.62 -7.79 -28.07
N LEU A 70 5.25 -6.68 -28.47
CA LEU A 70 5.93 -6.56 -29.75
C LEU A 70 7.17 -7.47 -29.83
N ARG A 71 7.27 -8.20 -30.96
CA ARG A 71 8.52 -8.83 -31.39
C ARG A 71 9.02 -8.15 -32.66
N THR A 72 10.26 -7.69 -32.65
CA THR A 72 10.83 -6.86 -33.72
C THR A 72 12.34 -7.12 -33.87
N PRO A 73 12.96 -6.83 -35.04
CA PRO A 73 14.40 -6.98 -35.20
C PRO A 73 15.21 -6.09 -34.23
N ASP A 74 16.26 -6.66 -33.64
CA ASP A 74 17.32 -5.94 -32.94
C ASP A 74 18.28 -5.23 -33.92
N LYS A 75 19.36 -4.63 -33.41
CA LYS A 75 20.36 -3.92 -34.23
C LYS A 75 21.01 -4.80 -35.31
N ASP A 76 21.10 -6.11 -35.03
CA ASP A 76 21.73 -7.12 -35.88
C ASP A 76 20.70 -7.83 -36.78
N GLY A 77 19.42 -7.44 -36.70
CA GLY A 77 18.32 -7.99 -37.50
C GLY A 77 17.64 -9.22 -36.92
N THR A 78 18.00 -9.65 -35.70
CA THR A 78 17.38 -10.81 -35.05
C THR A 78 16.06 -10.42 -34.37
N VAL A 79 14.98 -11.15 -34.66
CA VAL A 79 13.66 -10.87 -34.07
C VAL A 79 13.61 -11.28 -32.60
N ARG A 80 13.33 -10.30 -31.72
CA ARG A 80 13.35 -10.43 -30.25
C ARG A 80 12.15 -9.73 -29.64
N THR A 81 11.85 -10.05 -28.38
CA THR A 81 10.93 -9.23 -27.57
C THR A 81 11.60 -7.88 -27.28
N VAL A 82 10.79 -6.84 -27.07
CA VAL A 82 11.33 -5.51 -26.73
C VAL A 82 12.15 -5.52 -25.44
N ALA A 83 11.74 -6.30 -24.43
CA ALA A 83 12.50 -6.47 -23.20
C ALA A 83 13.92 -7.05 -23.44
N ASP A 84 14.06 -8.09 -24.27
CA ASP A 84 15.38 -8.65 -24.63
C ASP A 84 16.25 -7.62 -25.41
N ILE A 85 15.64 -6.81 -26.28
CA ILE A 85 16.35 -5.75 -27.02
C ILE A 85 16.91 -4.69 -26.06
N ILE A 86 16.07 -4.19 -25.13
CA ILE A 86 16.47 -3.17 -24.14
C ILE A 86 17.56 -3.73 -23.22
N TYR A 87 17.35 -4.95 -22.69
CA TYR A 87 18.30 -5.60 -21.80
C TYR A 87 19.68 -5.74 -22.45
N ARG A 88 19.75 -6.23 -23.69
CA ARG A 88 21.01 -6.41 -24.42
C ARG A 88 21.73 -5.09 -24.70
N ALA A 89 21.00 -4.07 -25.17
CA ALA A 89 21.58 -2.75 -25.39
C ALA A 89 22.16 -2.15 -24.10
N ALA A 90 21.45 -2.31 -22.98
CA ALA A 90 21.93 -1.87 -21.67
C ALA A 90 23.23 -2.60 -21.24
N GLN A 91 23.28 -3.93 -21.38
CA GLN A 91 24.47 -4.72 -21.04
C GLN A 91 25.67 -4.42 -21.95
N GLU A 92 25.44 -4.28 -23.26
CA GLU A 92 26.52 -4.05 -24.23
C GLU A 92 27.18 -2.69 -24.01
N HIS A 93 26.36 -1.66 -23.69
CA HIS A 93 26.84 -0.29 -23.54
C HIS A 93 27.13 0.12 -22.10
N ARG A 94 26.88 -0.74 -21.10
CA ARG A 94 27.05 -0.39 -19.67
C ARG A 94 26.23 0.83 -19.27
N ILE A 95 24.95 0.81 -19.64
CA ILE A 95 23.98 1.87 -19.38
C ILE A 95 22.73 1.29 -18.73
N ASN A 96 22.11 2.08 -17.87
CA ASN A 96 20.91 1.71 -17.13
C ASN A 96 19.68 1.47 -18.05
N PRO A 97 19.03 0.29 -17.99
CA PRO A 97 17.79 0.01 -18.73
C PRO A 97 16.66 1.02 -18.48
N LYS A 98 16.53 1.55 -17.26
CA LYS A 98 15.54 2.57 -16.87
C LYS A 98 15.69 3.85 -17.68
N TYR A 99 16.92 4.25 -18.01
CA TYR A 99 17.16 5.41 -18.89
C TYR A 99 16.59 5.17 -20.30
N ILE A 100 16.79 3.97 -20.86
CA ILE A 100 16.27 3.58 -22.18
C ILE A 100 14.73 3.62 -22.17
N LEU A 101 14.10 3.11 -21.10
CA LEU A 101 12.64 3.15 -20.92
C LEU A 101 12.11 4.59 -20.86
N VAL A 102 12.74 5.48 -20.08
CA VAL A 102 12.39 6.91 -20.07
C VAL A 102 12.53 7.52 -21.45
N LYS A 103 13.58 7.17 -22.19
CA LYS A 103 13.80 7.68 -23.56
C LYS A 103 12.68 7.25 -24.51
N LEU A 104 12.30 5.98 -24.53
CA LEU A 104 11.22 5.47 -25.39
C LEU A 104 9.90 6.21 -25.14
N GLN A 105 9.60 6.54 -23.88
CA GLN A 105 8.40 7.31 -23.54
C GLN A 105 8.52 8.78 -23.88
N LYS A 106 9.61 9.42 -23.43
CA LYS A 106 9.84 10.85 -23.64
C LYS A 106 9.80 11.22 -25.12
N GLU A 107 10.34 10.35 -25.98
CA GLU A 107 10.56 10.68 -27.38
C GLU A 107 9.37 10.31 -28.27
N GLN A 108 8.75 9.16 -28.05
CA GLN A 108 7.69 8.66 -28.94
C GLN A 108 6.47 8.08 -28.20
N SER A 109 6.38 8.25 -26.86
CA SER A 109 5.31 7.73 -25.99
C SER A 109 5.12 6.20 -26.05
N LEU A 110 6.14 5.48 -26.52
CA LEU A 110 6.01 4.07 -26.90
C LEU A 110 5.75 3.12 -25.73
N ILE A 111 6.11 3.51 -24.50
CA ILE A 111 5.93 2.67 -23.31
C ILE A 111 4.43 2.51 -22.98
N THR A 112 3.64 3.57 -23.20
CA THR A 112 2.20 3.59 -22.83
C THR A 112 1.25 3.64 -24.03
N ASP A 113 1.75 3.86 -25.25
CA ASP A 113 0.91 3.99 -26.44
C ASP A 113 0.40 2.61 -26.90
N PRO A 114 -0.93 2.34 -26.89
CA PRO A 114 -1.48 1.06 -27.34
C PRO A 114 -1.52 0.93 -28.86
N ASN A 115 -1.34 2.01 -29.62
CA ASN A 115 -1.47 2.03 -31.08
C ASN A 115 -0.39 2.90 -31.76
N PRO A 116 0.91 2.63 -31.54
CA PRO A 116 1.97 3.45 -32.11
C PRO A 116 2.07 3.24 -33.62
N THR A 117 2.33 4.33 -34.33
CA THR A 117 2.61 4.28 -35.76
C THR A 117 3.95 3.61 -36.03
N GLN A 118 4.12 3.02 -37.22
CA GLN A 118 5.42 2.49 -37.64
C GLN A 118 6.53 3.55 -37.61
N LYS A 119 6.17 4.82 -37.86
CA LYS A 119 7.11 5.94 -37.77
C LYS A 119 7.63 6.14 -36.34
N GLN A 120 6.77 6.00 -35.33
CA GLN A 120 7.19 6.05 -33.92
C GLN A 120 8.16 4.90 -33.60
N LEU A 121 7.86 3.68 -34.06
CA LEU A 121 8.75 2.52 -33.87
C LEU A 121 10.10 2.69 -34.61
N ASP A 122 10.07 3.27 -35.79
CA ASP A 122 11.26 3.50 -36.61
C ASP A 122 12.21 4.56 -36.01
N GLY A 123 11.67 5.53 -35.25
CA GLY A 123 12.39 6.58 -34.56
C GLY A 123 12.26 6.53 -33.03
N ALA A 124 12.19 5.32 -32.47
CA ALA A 124 11.75 5.04 -31.10
C ALA A 124 12.38 5.90 -29.98
N THR A 125 13.64 6.32 -30.13
CA THR A 125 14.38 7.10 -29.13
C THR A 125 14.78 8.49 -29.63
N GLY A 126 14.30 8.88 -30.82
CA GLY A 126 14.67 10.12 -31.50
C GLY A 126 16.12 10.18 -31.96
N TYR A 127 16.87 9.07 -31.91
CA TYR A 127 18.30 9.07 -32.23
C TYR A 127 18.55 9.40 -33.70
N GLY A 128 19.45 10.36 -33.94
CA GLY A 128 19.86 10.79 -35.26
C GLY A 128 18.91 11.81 -35.92
N ILE A 129 17.91 12.31 -35.19
CA ILE A 129 17.00 13.37 -35.63
C ILE A 129 17.52 14.71 -35.06
N ASN A 130 17.81 15.68 -35.92
CA ASN A 130 18.18 17.03 -35.52
C ASN A 130 17.26 18.07 -36.19
N ASP A 131 17.27 19.31 -35.70
CA ASP A 131 16.37 20.37 -36.17
C ASP A 131 16.57 20.77 -37.64
N GLY A 132 17.72 20.47 -38.22
CA GLY A 132 18.05 20.84 -39.60
C GLY A 132 17.47 19.89 -40.65
N CYS A 133 17.51 18.58 -40.40
CA CYS A 133 17.06 17.55 -41.36
C CYS A 133 15.93 16.65 -40.85
N GLY A 134 15.57 16.72 -39.58
CA GLY A 134 14.48 15.93 -38.98
C GLY A 134 14.54 14.44 -39.36
N TRP A 135 13.43 13.92 -39.86
CA TRP A 135 13.27 12.52 -40.26
C TRP A 135 13.99 12.14 -41.58
N SER A 136 14.70 13.09 -42.20
CA SER A 136 15.50 12.85 -43.41
C SER A 136 17.00 12.78 -43.14
N CYS A 137 17.42 12.96 -41.89
CA CYS A 137 18.84 12.92 -41.51
C CYS A 137 19.46 11.56 -41.85
N ALA A 138 20.67 11.57 -42.45
CA ALA A 138 21.39 10.35 -42.80
C ALA A 138 21.64 9.45 -41.56
N THR A 139 21.92 10.06 -40.40
CA THR A 139 22.08 9.35 -39.13
C THR A 139 20.81 8.64 -38.70
N TYR A 140 19.65 9.30 -38.79
CA TYR A 140 18.36 8.65 -38.53
C TYR A 140 18.12 7.52 -39.54
N LEU A 141 18.32 7.74 -40.84
CA LEU A 141 18.09 6.72 -41.88
C LEU A 141 18.97 5.47 -41.66
N ALA A 142 20.21 5.63 -41.22
CA ALA A 142 21.11 4.52 -40.90
C ALA A 142 20.66 3.73 -39.65
N ASN A 143 20.02 4.41 -38.69
CA ASN A 143 19.56 3.85 -37.42
C ASN A 143 18.03 3.67 -37.38
N LYS A 144 17.38 3.60 -38.55
CA LYS A 144 15.95 3.43 -38.66
C LYS A 144 15.54 2.04 -38.19
N GLY A 145 14.58 1.96 -37.28
CA GLY A 145 14.02 0.73 -36.73
C GLY A 145 14.25 0.60 -35.22
N PHE A 146 13.28 0.00 -34.54
CA PHE A 146 13.20 -0.05 -33.08
C PHE A 146 14.50 -0.53 -32.41
N GLY A 147 15.02 -1.69 -32.84
CA GLY A 147 16.25 -2.26 -32.26
C GLY A 147 17.49 -1.37 -32.40
N LYS A 148 17.65 -0.73 -33.56
CA LYS A 148 18.77 0.20 -33.82
C LYS A 148 18.63 1.49 -33.02
N GLN A 149 17.42 2.01 -32.87
CA GLN A 149 17.14 3.20 -32.06
C GLN A 149 17.43 2.96 -30.57
N VAL A 150 17.04 1.80 -30.04
CA VAL A 150 17.32 1.41 -28.65
C VAL A 150 18.82 1.25 -28.40
N ASP A 151 19.51 0.52 -29.28
CA ASP A 151 20.97 0.34 -29.19
C ASP A 151 21.72 1.67 -29.24
N ALA A 152 21.39 2.52 -30.23
CA ALA A 152 22.06 3.81 -30.40
C ALA A 152 21.82 4.77 -29.23
N ALA A 153 20.64 4.71 -28.58
CA ALA A 153 20.35 5.54 -27.40
C ALA A 153 21.18 5.15 -26.18
N ALA A 154 21.48 3.87 -26.00
CA ALA A 154 22.42 3.42 -24.97
C ALA A 154 23.87 3.73 -25.36
N GLY A 155 24.25 3.39 -26.59
CA GLY A 155 25.61 3.57 -27.11
C GLY A 155 26.08 5.01 -27.09
N ILE A 156 25.22 5.99 -27.37
CA ILE A 156 25.62 7.41 -27.34
C ILE A 156 25.99 7.88 -25.93
N MET A 157 25.29 7.42 -24.90
CA MET A 157 25.61 7.78 -23.51
C MET A 157 26.94 7.19 -23.09
N ARG A 158 27.19 5.92 -23.44
CA ARG A 158 28.50 5.28 -23.24
C ARG A 158 29.61 6.04 -23.97
N TRP A 159 29.36 6.38 -25.23
CA TRP A 159 30.31 7.13 -26.04
C TRP A 159 30.64 8.49 -25.42
N TYR A 160 29.66 9.22 -24.86
CA TYR A 160 29.92 10.47 -24.15
C TYR A 160 30.84 10.29 -22.95
N TYR A 161 30.62 9.27 -22.11
CA TYR A 161 31.54 9.00 -21.00
C TYR A 161 32.97 8.71 -21.49
N ASP A 162 33.11 8.00 -22.60
CA ASP A 162 34.42 7.62 -23.13
C ASP A 162 35.15 8.78 -23.83
N HIS A 163 34.41 9.78 -24.34
CA HIS A 163 34.96 10.84 -25.20
C HIS A 163 34.80 12.26 -24.63
N ALA A 164 34.14 12.46 -23.49
CA ALA A 164 33.95 13.80 -22.91
C ALA A 164 35.25 14.58 -22.77
N ASN A 165 36.38 13.92 -22.52
CA ASN A 165 37.68 14.57 -22.38
C ASN A 165 38.35 14.93 -23.71
N SER A 166 38.07 14.20 -24.80
CA SER A 166 38.63 14.46 -26.13
C SER A 166 37.74 15.36 -27.00
N GLU A 167 36.44 15.38 -26.73
CA GLU A 167 35.44 16.05 -27.56
C GLU A 167 34.88 17.30 -26.86
N PRO A 168 35.32 18.51 -27.24
CA PRO A 168 35.06 19.73 -26.48
C PRO A 168 33.60 20.20 -26.50
N TRP A 169 32.80 19.70 -27.44
CA TRP A 169 31.38 20.03 -27.57
C TRP A 169 30.49 19.25 -26.59
N ILE A 170 31.01 18.18 -25.98
CA ILE A 170 30.31 17.41 -24.95
C ILE A 170 30.34 18.23 -23.64
N LYS A 171 29.16 18.52 -23.09
CA LYS A 171 29.01 19.18 -21.80
C LYS A 171 29.54 18.29 -20.66
N LYS A 172 30.03 18.91 -19.59
CA LYS A 172 30.70 18.25 -18.45
C LYS A 172 30.13 18.72 -17.12
N ALA A 173 30.35 17.93 -16.07
CA ALA A 173 30.10 18.34 -14.70
C ALA A 173 30.86 19.64 -14.36
N ASN A 174 30.27 20.46 -13.48
CA ASN A 174 30.83 21.67 -12.87
C ASN A 174 31.19 22.81 -13.85
N ALA A 175 30.85 22.68 -15.13
CA ALA A 175 30.97 23.75 -16.12
C ALA A 175 29.62 24.46 -16.31
N VAL A 176 29.65 25.77 -16.58
CA VAL A 176 28.43 26.57 -16.75
C VAL A 176 28.03 26.61 -18.22
N TYR A 177 26.77 26.28 -18.51
CA TYR A 177 26.19 26.31 -19.84
C TYR A 177 24.94 27.21 -19.86
N ALA A 178 24.72 27.89 -20.98
CA ALA A 178 23.45 28.57 -21.26
C ALA A 178 22.50 27.59 -21.95
N ILE A 179 21.37 27.28 -21.32
CA ILE A 179 20.32 26.40 -21.85
C ILE A 179 18.99 27.14 -21.69
N ASP A 180 18.25 27.35 -22.78
CA ASP A 180 17.00 28.14 -22.79
C ASP A 180 17.11 29.44 -21.95
N ASP A 181 18.15 30.24 -22.22
CA ASP A 181 18.48 31.50 -21.53
C ASP A 181 18.74 31.40 -20.01
N THR A 182 18.87 30.19 -19.46
CA THR A 182 19.20 29.94 -18.05
C THR A 182 20.61 29.39 -17.91
N ARG A 183 21.33 29.83 -16.87
CA ARG A 183 22.66 29.30 -16.53
C ARG A 183 22.51 27.99 -15.75
N ILE A 184 22.92 26.89 -16.36
CA ILE A 184 22.92 25.55 -15.76
C ILE A 184 24.37 25.13 -15.48
N THR A 185 24.61 24.59 -14.30
CA THR A 185 25.89 24.01 -13.88
C THR A 185 25.64 22.55 -13.49
N PRO A 186 25.77 21.59 -14.43
CA PRO A 186 25.53 20.18 -14.14
C PRO A 186 26.39 19.69 -12.98
N ALA A 187 25.78 19.07 -11.98
CA ALA A 187 26.48 18.56 -10.79
C ALA A 187 27.30 17.29 -11.08
N ASN A 188 26.97 16.56 -12.15
CA ASN A 188 27.63 15.32 -12.56
C ASN A 188 27.61 15.18 -14.10
N ASN A 189 28.31 14.18 -14.64
CA ASN A 189 28.45 14.01 -16.09
C ASN A 189 27.16 13.50 -16.74
N ALA A 190 26.39 12.64 -16.08
CA ALA A 190 25.10 12.13 -16.56
C ALA A 190 24.13 13.28 -16.84
N THR A 191 24.00 14.21 -15.91
CA THR A 191 23.20 15.42 -16.08
C THR A 191 23.74 16.26 -17.22
N ALA A 192 25.07 16.43 -17.33
CA ALA A 192 25.68 17.17 -18.43
C ALA A 192 25.39 16.52 -19.79
N PHE A 193 25.47 15.19 -19.89
CA PHE A 193 25.25 14.42 -21.11
C PHE A 193 23.79 14.44 -21.57
N LEU A 194 22.85 14.45 -20.64
CA LEU A 194 21.43 14.68 -20.95
C LEU A 194 21.22 16.06 -21.59
N TYR A 195 21.92 17.10 -21.13
CA TYR A 195 21.94 18.42 -21.78
C TYR A 195 22.79 18.47 -23.07
N THR A 196 23.77 17.59 -23.25
CA THR A 196 24.44 17.40 -24.56
C THR A 196 23.46 16.86 -25.57
N TYR A 197 22.70 15.84 -25.20
CA TYR A 197 21.75 15.16 -26.08
C TYR A 197 20.48 15.99 -26.34
N THR A 198 19.88 16.56 -25.30
CA THR A 198 18.69 17.42 -25.37
C THR A 198 19.05 18.78 -24.78
N PRO A 199 19.44 19.79 -25.58
CA PRO A 199 19.86 21.10 -25.07
C PRO A 199 18.66 22.01 -24.70
N HIS A 200 17.67 21.46 -24.00
CA HIS A 200 16.46 22.17 -23.55
C HIS A 200 16.10 21.80 -22.11
N ILE A 201 15.74 22.79 -21.29
CA ILE A 201 15.30 22.61 -19.91
C ILE A 201 14.00 21.83 -19.88
N GLN A 202 13.02 22.18 -20.72
CA GLN A 202 11.72 21.49 -20.70
C GLN A 202 11.86 20.02 -21.08
N GLY A 203 12.72 19.68 -22.05
CA GLY A 203 13.00 18.30 -22.41
C GLY A 203 13.63 17.52 -21.24
N ASN A 204 14.57 18.13 -20.53
CA ASN A 204 15.20 17.51 -19.36
C ASN A 204 14.28 17.47 -18.14
N LYS A 205 13.36 18.43 -17.99
CA LYS A 205 12.30 18.39 -17.00
C LYS A 205 11.34 17.23 -17.27
N ASN A 206 11.01 16.96 -18.53
CA ASN A 206 10.19 15.80 -18.90
C ASN A 206 10.93 14.50 -18.59
N PHE A 207 12.23 14.41 -18.90
CA PHE A 207 13.06 13.26 -18.52
C PHE A 207 13.05 13.06 -16.99
N TRP A 208 13.41 14.11 -16.25
CA TRP A 208 13.46 14.08 -14.79
C TRP A 208 12.09 13.73 -14.20
N SER A 209 11.00 14.29 -14.72
CA SER A 209 9.65 13.99 -14.24
C SER A 209 9.26 12.55 -14.50
N LEU A 210 9.63 11.97 -15.65
CA LEU A 210 9.42 10.56 -15.94
C LEU A 210 10.30 9.67 -15.03
N TRP A 211 11.56 10.07 -14.81
CA TRP A 211 12.46 9.37 -13.90
C TRP A 211 11.97 9.43 -12.44
N GLN A 212 11.50 10.58 -11.95
CA GLN A 212 10.91 10.71 -10.61
C GLN A 212 9.51 10.08 -10.53
N ARG A 213 8.81 9.88 -11.64
CA ARG A 213 7.55 9.13 -11.67
C ARG A 213 7.76 7.62 -11.72
N TRP A 214 8.90 7.15 -12.23
CA TRP A 214 9.17 5.72 -12.44
C TRP A 214 10.30 5.12 -11.57
N PHE A 215 11.38 5.84 -11.18
CA PHE A 215 12.63 5.33 -10.51
C PHE A 215 13.41 6.12 -9.31
N GLU A 216 12.83 6.68 -8.22
CA GLU A 216 13.20 7.53 -7.06
C GLU A 216 12.82 6.85 -5.73
N GLN A 217 13.74 6.76 -4.78
CA GLN A 217 13.54 6.18 -3.45
C GLN A 217 13.45 7.32 -2.41
N VAL A 218 12.40 7.35 -1.58
CA VAL A 218 12.22 8.37 -0.51
C VAL A 218 12.05 7.66 0.84
N TYR A 219 12.84 8.09 1.84
CA TYR A 219 12.72 7.58 3.22
C TYR A 219 11.60 8.31 3.97
N PRO A 220 10.75 7.60 4.74
CA PRO A 220 9.65 8.20 5.48
C PRO A 220 10.11 9.21 6.55
N ASN A 221 9.24 10.17 6.89
CA ASN A 221 9.46 11.05 8.04
C ASN A 221 9.74 10.25 9.32
N GLY A 222 10.67 10.74 10.14
CA GLY A 222 11.11 10.07 11.37
C GLY A 222 12.26 9.08 11.14
N THR A 223 12.66 8.82 9.89
CA THR A 223 13.80 7.96 9.59
C THR A 223 15.13 8.62 10.00
N LEU A 224 16.01 7.84 10.63
CA LEU A 224 17.38 8.25 10.94
C LEU A 224 18.35 7.68 9.91
N LEU A 225 19.00 8.56 9.14
CA LEU A 225 19.98 8.17 8.14
C LEU A 225 21.40 8.57 8.55
N GLN A 226 22.37 7.75 8.24
CA GLN A 226 23.80 8.04 8.39
C GLN A 226 24.52 7.61 7.10
N ALA A 227 25.45 8.45 6.62
CA ALA A 227 26.25 8.09 5.46
C ALA A 227 27.19 6.92 5.82
N ASP A 228 27.44 6.01 4.88
CA ASP A 228 28.41 4.92 5.04
C ASP A 228 29.86 5.43 5.18
N ASP A 229 30.14 6.63 4.67
CA ASP A 229 31.43 7.32 4.75
C ASP A 229 31.47 8.47 5.78
N GLY A 230 30.42 8.63 6.60
CA GLY A 230 30.27 9.77 7.51
C GLY A 230 29.75 9.42 8.90
N GLU A 231 30.08 10.25 9.88
CA GLU A 231 29.66 10.04 11.28
C GLU A 231 28.34 10.74 11.63
N THR A 232 27.94 11.76 10.86
CA THR A 232 26.75 12.56 11.13
C THR A 232 25.46 11.76 10.92
N VAL A 233 24.60 11.76 11.94
CA VAL A 233 23.24 11.20 11.84
C VAL A 233 22.27 12.31 11.48
N TYR A 234 21.35 12.03 10.55
CA TYR A 234 20.34 12.95 10.06
C TYR A 234 18.94 12.41 10.34
N LEU A 235 18.05 13.28 10.81
CA LEU A 235 16.60 13.03 10.82
C LEU A 235 16.01 13.45 9.48
N ILE A 236 15.30 12.54 8.81
CA ILE A 236 14.49 12.85 7.63
C ILE A 236 13.12 13.35 8.07
N GLN A 237 12.78 14.56 7.60
CA GLN A 237 11.53 15.21 7.93
C GLN A 237 11.13 16.18 6.82
N ASN A 238 9.92 16.02 6.29
CA ASN A 238 9.31 16.89 5.29
C ASN A 238 10.20 17.09 4.05
N GLY A 239 10.83 16.01 3.56
CA GLY A 239 11.71 16.05 2.39
C GLY A 239 13.07 16.74 2.63
N THR A 240 13.40 17.07 3.88
CA THR A 240 14.69 17.66 4.28
C THR A 240 15.44 16.75 5.25
N LYS A 241 16.74 17.00 5.42
CA LYS A 241 17.57 16.32 6.42
C LYS A 241 18.04 17.30 7.50
N ARG A 242 17.85 16.93 8.77
CA ARG A 242 18.30 17.70 9.94
C ARG A 242 19.43 16.96 10.63
N ALA A 243 20.63 17.54 10.64
CA ALA A 243 21.79 16.93 11.28
C ALA A 243 21.68 16.95 12.81
N PHE A 244 21.95 15.85 13.49
CA PHE A 244 22.20 15.86 14.94
C PHE A 244 23.64 16.31 15.20
N SER A 245 23.81 17.39 15.96
CA SER A 245 25.15 17.94 16.22
C SER A 245 25.92 17.16 17.29
N ASN A 246 25.25 16.32 18.08
CA ASN A 246 25.87 15.48 19.10
C ASN A 246 24.95 14.30 19.47
N MET A 247 25.55 13.28 20.10
CA MET A 247 24.85 12.05 20.50
C MET A 247 23.78 12.30 21.57
N THR A 248 23.98 13.26 22.48
CA THR A 248 23.00 13.58 23.53
C THR A 248 21.71 14.17 22.95
N ALA A 249 21.82 14.99 21.90
CA ALA A 249 20.68 15.50 21.14
C ALA A 249 19.90 14.39 20.44
N LEU A 250 20.59 13.35 19.96
CA LEU A 250 20.00 12.16 19.36
C LEU A 250 19.31 11.27 20.41
N THR A 251 20.04 10.81 21.43
CA THR A 251 19.55 9.83 22.42
C THR A 251 18.44 10.37 23.32
N SER A 252 18.35 11.68 23.48
CA SER A 252 17.22 12.32 24.17
C SER A 252 15.89 12.28 23.39
N ARG A 253 15.92 11.88 22.09
CA ARG A 253 14.73 11.85 21.20
C ARG A 253 14.47 10.49 20.56
N PHE A 254 15.54 9.81 20.16
CA PHE A 254 15.46 8.59 19.35
C PHE A 254 16.41 7.52 19.88
N ASN A 255 16.06 6.26 19.59
CA ASN A 255 16.92 5.11 19.85
C ASN A 255 17.98 5.02 18.73
N PRO A 256 19.29 5.11 19.03
CA PRO A 256 20.35 4.96 18.01
C PRO A 256 20.32 3.61 17.26
N GLY A 257 19.69 2.58 17.83
CA GLY A 257 19.46 1.31 17.14
C GLY A 257 18.59 1.42 15.87
N MET A 258 17.88 2.54 15.70
CA MET A 258 17.05 2.85 14.53
C MET A 258 17.84 3.48 13.37
N ILE A 259 19.13 3.79 13.54
CA ILE A 259 19.95 4.38 12.48
C ILE A 259 20.07 3.38 11.31
N ILE A 260 19.81 3.90 10.11
CA ILE A 260 19.98 3.24 8.83
C ILE A 260 21.22 3.85 8.16
N THR A 261 22.16 2.98 7.77
CA THR A 261 23.36 3.39 7.04
C THR A 261 23.07 3.36 5.54
N VAL A 262 23.34 4.45 4.84
CA VAL A 262 23.07 4.64 3.40
C VAL A 262 24.27 5.25 2.71
N PRO A 263 24.44 5.09 1.39
CA PRO A 263 25.46 5.82 0.64
C PRO A 263 25.31 7.34 0.79
N ALA A 264 26.43 8.08 0.78
CA ALA A 264 26.41 9.55 0.83
C ALA A 264 25.52 10.19 -0.26
N SER A 265 25.41 9.56 -1.43
CA SER A 265 24.53 9.99 -2.53
C SER A 265 23.05 9.98 -2.18
N GLU A 266 22.58 9.06 -1.31
CA GLU A 266 21.20 9.03 -0.84
C GLU A 266 20.89 10.22 0.07
N LEU A 267 21.82 10.60 0.93
CA LEU A 267 21.69 11.79 1.78
C LEU A 267 21.78 13.10 1.00
N ALA A 268 22.53 13.13 -0.10
CA ALA A 268 22.67 14.31 -0.96
C ALA A 268 21.36 14.74 -1.64
N ARG A 269 20.36 13.86 -1.68
CA ARG A 269 19.01 14.11 -2.24
C ARG A 269 18.18 15.05 -1.38
N TYR A 270 18.42 15.05 -0.07
CA TYR A 270 17.68 15.87 0.88
C TYR A 270 18.36 17.23 1.05
N SER A 271 17.57 18.30 0.98
CA SER A 271 18.06 19.64 1.35
C SER A 271 18.34 19.70 2.84
N ASP A 272 19.38 20.45 3.23
CA ASP A 272 19.71 20.64 4.64
C ASP A 272 18.68 21.54 5.32
N ALA A 273 18.19 21.12 6.49
CA ALA A 273 17.36 21.90 7.39
C ALA A 273 18.09 22.19 8.71
N THR A 274 17.47 23.01 9.57
CA THR A 274 18.08 23.44 10.83
C THR A 274 18.55 22.24 11.68
N PRO A 275 19.86 22.18 12.03
CA PRO A 275 20.41 21.10 12.84
C PRO A 275 19.76 20.99 14.22
N ILE A 276 19.77 19.78 14.77
CA ILE A 276 19.30 19.48 16.12
C ILE A 276 20.51 19.48 17.06
N THR A 277 20.66 20.57 17.81
CA THR A 277 21.85 20.85 18.64
C THR A 277 21.63 20.54 20.13
N LEU A 278 20.43 20.78 20.63
CA LEU A 278 20.12 20.75 22.07
C LEU A 278 19.41 19.45 22.48
N PRO A 279 19.73 18.82 23.63
CA PRO A 279 19.02 17.65 24.12
C PRO A 279 17.56 17.95 24.45
N ASN A 280 16.67 17.01 24.14
CA ASN A 280 15.25 17.15 24.49
C ASN A 280 15.06 17.20 26.01
N TYR A 281 14.02 17.91 26.47
CA TYR A 281 13.70 18.12 27.88
C TYR A 281 14.74 18.89 28.70
N SER A 282 15.69 19.57 28.03
CA SER A 282 16.65 20.46 28.67
C SER A 282 15.98 21.74 29.19
N ILE A 283 16.51 22.26 30.29
CA ILE A 283 16.19 23.62 30.77
C ILE A 283 17.15 24.59 30.10
N LEU A 284 16.61 25.50 29.30
CA LEU A 284 17.37 26.51 28.58
C LEU A 284 17.30 27.85 29.32
N ARG A 285 18.37 28.62 29.31
CA ARG A 285 18.41 30.00 29.83
C ARG A 285 18.84 30.96 28.75
N GLN A 286 18.00 31.97 28.48
CA GLN A 286 18.27 33.04 27.53
C GLN A 286 18.02 34.39 28.21
N ALA A 287 19.08 35.19 28.40
CA ALA A 287 19.00 36.54 28.97
C ALA A 287 18.17 36.62 30.29
N GLY A 288 18.31 35.62 31.16
CA GLY A 288 17.61 35.53 32.45
C GLY A 288 16.20 34.92 32.39
N THR A 289 15.66 34.64 31.20
CA THR A 289 14.42 33.88 31.02
C THR A 289 14.74 32.40 30.87
N TYR A 290 13.97 31.54 31.53
CA TYR A 290 14.14 30.09 31.47
C TYR A 290 13.07 29.47 30.57
N TYR A 291 13.44 28.42 29.86
CA TYR A 291 12.54 27.64 29.02
C TYR A 291 12.75 26.15 29.23
N LEU A 292 11.68 25.36 29.12
CA LEU A 292 11.78 23.91 28.93
C LEU A 292 11.75 23.62 27.42
N LEU A 293 12.75 22.90 26.92
CA LEU A 293 12.75 22.39 25.55
C LEU A 293 11.95 21.08 25.47
N ALA A 294 10.91 21.04 24.64
CA ALA A 294 10.14 19.84 24.32
C ALA A 294 10.10 19.66 22.79
N PHE A 295 10.99 18.81 22.29
CA PHE A 295 11.26 18.56 20.87
C PHE A 295 11.66 19.83 20.11
N ASP A 296 10.73 20.40 19.33
CA ASP A 296 10.90 21.65 18.57
C ASP A 296 10.10 22.81 19.20
N GLU A 297 9.60 22.64 20.42
CA GLU A 297 8.86 23.64 21.20
C GLU A 297 9.65 24.08 22.44
N ILE A 298 9.59 25.37 22.78
CA ILE A 298 10.11 25.93 24.02
C ILE A 298 8.98 26.51 24.87
N ARG A 299 8.86 26.05 26.11
CA ARG A 299 7.86 26.51 27.08
C ARG A 299 8.52 27.45 28.09
N PRO A 300 8.18 28.74 28.15
CA PRO A 300 8.80 29.67 29.10
C PRO A 300 8.37 29.37 30.53
N PHE A 301 9.26 29.49 31.51
CA PHE A 301 8.87 29.51 32.92
C PHE A 301 8.38 30.91 33.31
N GLU A 302 7.36 31.00 34.16
CA GLU A 302 6.79 32.27 34.63
C GLU A 302 7.83 33.14 35.35
N SER A 303 8.73 32.51 36.11
CA SER A 303 9.83 33.17 36.80
C SER A 303 10.99 32.20 37.09
N ASP A 304 12.12 32.76 37.50
CA ASP A 304 13.27 32.02 38.01
C ASP A 304 12.95 31.24 39.30
N SER A 305 12.01 31.73 40.12
CA SER A 305 11.54 31.03 41.31
C SER A 305 10.82 29.73 40.95
N VAL A 306 10.02 29.70 39.86
CA VAL A 306 9.37 28.47 39.41
C VAL A 306 10.39 27.37 39.11
N VAL A 307 11.49 27.70 38.43
CA VAL A 307 12.56 26.72 38.12
C VAL A 307 13.18 26.15 39.39
N ARG A 308 13.41 26.98 40.41
CA ARG A 308 13.95 26.56 41.71
C ARG A 308 12.96 25.72 42.50
N ASP A 309 11.70 26.13 42.54
CA ASP A 309 10.63 25.45 43.28
C ASP A 309 10.36 24.04 42.72
N LEU A 310 10.63 23.84 41.42
CA LEU A 310 10.57 22.55 40.73
C LEU A 310 11.79 21.65 40.97
N GLY A 311 12.82 22.14 41.66
CA GLY A 311 13.98 21.35 42.06
C GLY A 311 14.99 21.05 40.96
N TYR A 312 14.97 21.78 39.84
CA TYR A 312 15.98 21.61 38.79
C TYR A 312 17.37 22.00 39.29
N ASN A 313 18.35 21.17 38.98
CA ASN A 313 19.73 21.44 39.34
C ASN A 313 20.29 22.58 38.47
N PRO A 314 20.83 23.66 39.05
CA PRO A 314 21.44 24.75 38.28
C PRO A 314 22.54 24.30 37.30
N GLY A 315 23.22 23.19 37.58
CA GLY A 315 24.22 22.60 36.69
C GLY A 315 23.66 21.93 35.43
N GLU A 316 22.34 21.70 35.37
CA GLU A 316 21.65 21.10 34.22
C GLU A 316 21.08 22.17 33.25
N ILE A 317 21.24 23.45 33.60
CA ILE A 317 20.72 24.57 32.81
C ILE A 317 21.69 24.89 31.67
N ILE A 318 21.16 24.91 30.45
CA ILE A 318 21.92 25.21 29.23
C ILE A 318 21.71 26.67 28.86
N ASP A 319 22.78 27.46 28.88
CA ASP A 319 22.75 28.84 28.35
C ASP A 319 22.67 28.84 26.83
N VAL A 320 21.71 29.57 26.28
CA VAL A 320 21.46 29.66 24.83
C VAL A 320 21.40 31.11 24.36
N GLN A 321 21.87 31.34 23.13
CA GLN A 321 21.74 32.61 22.43
C GLN A 321 20.37 32.73 21.76
N PRO A 322 19.91 33.96 21.43
CA PRO A 322 18.65 34.13 20.72
C PRO A 322 18.53 33.35 19.41
N ALA A 323 19.63 33.19 18.67
CA ALA A 323 19.64 32.43 17.43
C ALA A 323 19.40 30.92 17.63
N ASP A 324 19.79 30.36 18.78
CA ASP A 324 19.73 28.92 19.06
C ASP A 324 18.29 28.41 19.22
N ILE A 325 17.36 29.31 19.56
CA ILE A 325 15.94 28.98 19.80
C ILE A 325 14.96 29.78 18.94
N ALA A 326 15.46 30.62 18.02
CA ALA A 326 14.63 31.50 17.20
C ALA A 326 13.65 30.76 16.27
N PHE A 327 14.01 29.55 15.86
CA PHE A 327 13.22 28.69 14.96
C PHE A 327 12.25 27.76 15.71
N MET A 328 12.29 27.74 17.04
CA MET A 328 11.46 26.86 17.86
C MET A 328 10.09 27.48 18.14
N ASN A 329 9.06 26.64 18.17
CA ASN A 329 7.71 27.07 18.49
C ASN A 329 7.62 27.46 19.97
N ARG A 330 6.88 28.53 20.29
CA ARG A 330 6.68 28.94 21.69
C ARG A 330 5.43 28.27 22.27
N GLY A 331 5.65 27.52 23.33
CA GLY A 331 4.63 26.86 24.12
C GLY A 331 4.01 27.71 25.22
N LYS A 332 3.12 27.09 25.99
CA LYS A 332 2.50 27.72 27.17
C LYS A 332 3.50 27.99 28.28
N THR A 333 3.27 29.07 29.03
CA THR A 333 4.07 29.42 30.21
C THR A 333 3.87 28.42 31.35
N ILE A 334 4.96 27.90 31.90
CA ILE A 334 5.00 26.99 33.03
C ILE A 334 4.92 27.78 34.34
N LYS A 335 4.01 27.37 35.23
CA LYS A 335 3.80 27.93 36.57
C LYS A 335 4.01 26.85 37.64
N VAL A 336 4.18 27.24 38.91
CA VAL A 336 4.25 26.29 40.04
C VAL A 336 2.99 25.41 40.11
N ALA A 337 1.81 25.97 39.84
CA ALA A 337 0.56 25.20 39.82
C ALA A 337 0.46 24.17 38.67
N THR A 338 1.28 24.29 37.63
CA THR A 338 1.34 23.36 36.48
C THR A 338 2.56 22.43 36.56
N ALA A 339 3.28 22.44 37.68
CA ALA A 339 4.48 21.65 37.95
C ALA A 339 4.31 20.16 37.65
N GLU A 340 3.20 19.57 38.10
CA GLU A 340 2.92 18.14 37.94
C GLU A 340 2.63 17.74 36.47
N ALA A 341 2.49 18.72 35.56
CA ALA A 341 2.20 18.53 34.14
C ALA A 341 3.34 19.01 33.22
N LEU A 342 4.55 19.25 33.74
CA LEU A 342 5.71 19.72 32.97
C LEU A 342 6.03 18.85 31.74
N TYR A 343 5.88 17.54 31.90
CA TYR A 343 6.22 16.55 30.89
C TYR A 343 5.03 15.65 30.53
N GLY A 344 3.85 15.96 31.08
CA GLY A 344 2.76 15.02 31.27
C GLY A 344 3.14 13.86 32.21
N ARG A 345 2.16 13.03 32.57
CA ARG A 345 2.35 11.88 33.45
C ARG A 345 1.82 10.62 32.78
N LEU A 346 2.58 9.53 32.82
CA LEU A 346 2.04 8.22 32.48
C LEU A 346 1.34 7.65 33.71
N ILE A 347 0.03 7.51 33.66
CA ILE A 347 -0.76 7.00 34.79
C ILE A 347 -1.52 5.74 34.39
N ARG A 348 -1.59 4.78 35.30
CA ARG A 348 -2.46 3.61 35.19
C ARG A 348 -3.62 3.75 36.17
N ILE A 349 -4.83 3.82 35.66
CA ILE A 349 -6.03 3.97 36.48
C ILE A 349 -6.33 2.62 37.14
N LYS A 350 -6.35 2.58 38.48
CA LYS A 350 -6.50 1.33 39.25
C LYS A 350 -7.84 0.63 38.99
N GLU A 351 -8.90 1.40 38.76
CA GLU A 351 -10.28 0.90 38.64
C GLU A 351 -10.54 0.14 37.33
N ASN A 352 -9.90 0.54 36.23
CA ASN A 352 -10.11 -0.06 34.91
C ASN A 352 -8.83 -0.65 34.30
N ASN A 353 -7.70 -0.49 34.98
CA ASN A 353 -6.37 -0.94 34.58
C ASN A 353 -5.84 -0.32 33.27
N ASN A 354 -6.50 0.70 32.71
CA ASN A 354 -6.09 1.37 31.48
C ASN A 354 -4.90 2.31 31.73
N LEU A 355 -4.08 2.49 30.70
CA LEU A 355 -2.91 3.37 30.70
C LEU A 355 -3.27 4.70 30.00
N TYR A 356 -2.88 5.81 30.61
CA TYR A 356 -3.13 7.15 30.07
C TYR A 356 -1.89 8.03 30.15
N PHE A 357 -1.77 8.95 29.20
CA PHE A 357 -0.89 10.10 29.29
C PHE A 357 -1.76 11.27 29.74
N LEU A 358 -1.52 11.71 30.97
CA LEU A 358 -2.17 12.86 31.57
C LEU A 358 -1.37 14.11 31.21
N ASP A 359 -1.94 14.96 30.37
CA ASP A 359 -1.36 16.24 29.99
C ASP A 359 -2.31 17.37 30.36
N GLU A 360 -1.87 18.26 31.25
CA GLU A 360 -2.64 19.43 31.71
C GLU A 360 -4.12 19.16 32.08
N GLY A 361 -4.41 18.00 32.70
CA GLY A 361 -5.77 17.60 33.10
C GLY A 361 -6.58 16.84 32.04
N ILE A 362 -5.98 16.59 30.87
CA ILE A 362 -6.55 15.79 29.79
C ILE A 362 -5.95 14.39 29.82
N LEU A 363 -6.79 13.37 29.86
CA LEU A 363 -6.40 11.97 29.77
C LEU A 363 -6.42 11.50 28.32
N HIS A 364 -5.24 11.23 27.78
CA HIS A 364 -5.07 10.61 26.48
C HIS A 364 -4.87 9.11 26.69
N LEU A 365 -5.74 8.28 26.10
CA LEU A 365 -5.63 6.83 26.22
C LEU A 365 -4.36 6.33 25.52
N LEU A 366 -3.61 5.45 26.17
CA LEU A 366 -2.64 4.59 25.51
C LEU A 366 -3.23 3.20 25.46
N THR A 367 -3.50 2.75 24.24
CA THR A 367 -4.13 1.45 24.02
C THR A 367 -3.17 0.30 24.32
N GLU A 368 -1.86 0.58 24.33
CA GLU A 368 -0.79 -0.36 24.63
C GLU A 368 0.39 0.28 25.37
N GLN A 369 1.18 -0.55 26.05
CA GLN A 369 2.31 -0.10 26.86
C GLN A 369 3.51 0.35 25.99
N GLU A 370 3.61 -0.20 24.79
CA GLU A 370 4.63 0.07 23.78
C GLU A 370 4.57 1.53 23.33
N ILE A 371 3.36 2.11 23.22
CA ILE A 371 3.16 3.54 22.91
C ILE A 371 3.88 4.41 23.95
N ALA A 372 3.74 4.06 25.24
CA ALA A 372 4.40 4.77 26.32
C ALA A 372 5.93 4.66 26.22
N ALA A 373 6.45 3.46 26.00
CA ALA A 373 7.89 3.21 25.91
C ALA A 373 8.55 3.97 24.74
N ILE A 374 7.84 4.11 23.62
CA ILE A 374 8.38 4.72 22.39
C ILE A 374 8.25 6.25 22.39
N ASN A 375 7.11 6.77 22.84
CA ASN A 375 6.85 8.21 22.84
C ASN A 375 7.41 8.90 24.09
N PHE A 376 7.46 8.19 25.21
CA PHE A 376 7.85 8.74 26.51
C PHE A 376 8.86 7.84 27.25
N PRO A 377 10.01 7.48 26.64
CA PRO A 377 10.94 6.48 27.17
C PRO A 377 11.50 6.79 28.57
N ASN A 378 11.44 8.07 28.99
CA ASN A 378 11.96 8.53 30.27
C ASN A 378 10.88 8.73 31.35
N LEU A 379 9.59 8.53 31.01
CA LEU A 379 8.49 8.64 31.97
C LEU A 379 8.18 7.28 32.60
N ARG A 380 7.83 7.29 33.89
CA ARG A 380 7.43 6.08 34.63
C ARG A 380 5.92 6.01 34.75
N VAL A 381 5.38 4.79 34.73
CA VAL A 381 3.95 4.55 34.93
C VAL A 381 3.60 4.62 36.42
N GLU A 382 2.67 5.49 36.76
CA GLU A 382 2.20 5.72 38.13
C GLU A 382 0.78 5.17 38.33
N PRO A 383 0.53 4.29 39.33
CA PRO A 383 -0.82 3.81 39.60
C PRO A 383 -1.65 4.86 40.36
N VAL A 384 -2.75 5.32 39.79
CA VAL A 384 -3.59 6.41 40.34
C VAL A 384 -5.06 5.95 40.42
N SER A 385 -5.79 6.36 41.46
CA SER A 385 -7.25 6.18 41.50
C SER A 385 -7.91 7.28 40.68
N ILE A 386 -8.92 6.96 39.87
CA ILE A 386 -9.70 7.97 39.13
C ILE A 386 -10.32 9.05 40.06
N THR A 387 -10.59 8.71 41.33
CA THR A 387 -11.15 9.65 42.33
C THR A 387 -10.15 10.69 42.81
N ASP A 388 -8.85 10.42 42.65
CA ASP A 388 -7.78 11.32 43.07
C ASP A 388 -7.47 12.36 41.97
N LEU A 389 -8.03 12.17 40.78
CA LEU A 389 -7.87 13.10 39.66
C LEU A 389 -8.96 14.19 39.68
N PRO A 390 -8.59 15.47 39.58
CA PRO A 390 -9.54 16.56 39.50
C PRO A 390 -10.26 16.54 38.14
N ARG A 391 -11.47 15.94 38.10
CA ARG A 391 -12.40 15.88 36.93
C ARG A 391 -11.69 15.88 35.56
N PRO A 392 -10.94 14.81 35.23
CA PRO A 392 -10.17 14.78 34.00
C PRO A 392 -11.07 14.82 32.75
N VAL A 393 -10.60 15.50 31.70
CA VAL A 393 -11.24 15.51 30.38
C VAL A 393 -10.61 14.42 29.51
N MET A 394 -11.40 13.68 28.74
CA MET A 394 -10.84 12.70 27.80
C MET A 394 -10.35 13.39 26.53
N GLY A 395 -9.10 13.13 26.15
CA GLY A 395 -8.50 13.56 24.89
C GLY A 395 -8.39 12.43 23.87
N ASN A 396 -7.93 12.75 22.66
CA ASN A 396 -7.63 11.74 21.64
C ASN A 396 -6.55 10.76 22.15
N PRO A 397 -6.61 9.47 21.76
CA PRO A 397 -5.56 8.52 22.10
C PRO A 397 -4.17 8.99 21.64
N VAL A 398 -3.14 8.63 22.39
CA VAL A 398 -1.75 8.82 21.94
C VAL A 398 -1.43 7.73 20.92
N LEU A 399 -0.95 8.14 19.74
CA LEU A 399 -0.54 7.24 18.66
C LEU A 399 0.98 7.04 18.66
N PHE A 400 1.50 6.01 17.99
CA PHE A 400 2.95 5.86 17.80
C PHE A 400 3.53 7.05 17.01
N LYS A 401 4.75 7.46 17.33
CA LYS A 401 5.44 8.55 16.60
C LYS A 401 5.97 8.10 15.23
N ASP A 402 6.20 9.06 14.35
CA ASP A 402 6.84 8.86 13.04
C ASP A 402 8.18 8.12 13.15
N GLY A 403 8.47 7.27 12.16
CA GLY A 403 9.62 6.38 12.11
C GLY A 403 9.46 5.07 12.91
N THR A 404 8.34 4.87 13.62
CA THR A 404 8.08 3.63 14.36
C THR A 404 7.72 2.49 13.41
N LEU A 405 8.39 1.34 13.54
CA LEU A 405 8.07 0.12 12.79
C LEU A 405 7.09 -0.76 13.57
N LEU A 406 5.97 -1.13 12.95
CA LEU A 406 4.88 -1.86 13.59
C LEU A 406 4.55 -3.16 12.85
N LEU A 407 4.14 -4.19 13.59
CA LEU A 407 3.50 -5.39 13.07
C LEU A 407 2.24 -5.65 13.91
N PRO A 408 1.05 -5.23 13.44
CA PRO A 408 -0.20 -5.50 14.14
C PRO A 408 -0.49 -7.01 14.24
N ASP A 409 -1.05 -7.46 15.37
CA ASP A 409 -1.42 -8.84 15.61
C ASP A 409 -2.47 -9.28 14.57
N GLY A 410 -2.31 -10.50 14.04
CA GLY A 410 -3.13 -10.99 12.93
C GLY A 410 -2.76 -10.41 11.56
N SER A 411 -1.90 -9.39 11.48
CA SER A 411 -1.35 -8.87 10.23
C SER A 411 0.01 -9.49 9.91
N SER A 412 0.24 -9.77 8.63
CA SER A 412 1.57 -10.16 8.11
C SER A 412 2.34 -8.98 7.50
N LYS A 413 1.79 -7.78 7.63
CA LYS A 413 2.26 -6.54 7.01
C LYS A 413 3.05 -5.74 8.05
N VAL A 414 4.29 -5.42 7.73
CA VAL A 414 5.09 -4.50 8.55
C VAL A 414 4.77 -3.08 8.12
N TYR A 415 4.56 -2.17 9.04
CA TYR A 415 4.29 -0.77 8.74
C TYR A 415 5.40 0.11 9.30
N VAL A 416 5.61 1.27 8.70
CA VAL A 416 6.29 2.40 9.34
C VAL A 416 5.30 3.53 9.53
N ILE A 417 5.37 4.22 10.66
CA ILE A 417 4.56 5.40 10.90
C ILE A 417 5.18 6.61 10.20
N GLU A 418 4.38 7.35 9.44
CA GLU A 418 4.76 8.59 8.79
C GLU A 418 3.57 9.56 8.77
N ASN A 419 3.80 10.79 9.26
CA ASN A 419 2.77 11.82 9.41
C ASN A 419 1.54 11.30 10.18
N GLY A 420 1.77 10.48 11.22
CA GLY A 420 0.72 9.82 12.00
C GLY A 420 -0.01 8.67 11.29
N LYS A 421 0.30 8.39 10.02
CA LYS A 421 -0.28 7.27 9.26
C LYS A 421 0.61 6.04 9.31
N LYS A 422 0.02 4.84 9.31
CA LYS A 422 0.77 3.60 9.10
C LYS A 422 0.93 3.35 7.60
N ARG A 423 2.17 3.33 7.11
CA ARG A 423 2.49 3.00 5.73
C ARG A 423 3.02 1.59 5.67
N HIS A 424 2.33 0.72 4.92
CA HIS A 424 2.75 -0.67 4.77
C HIS A 424 4.09 -0.75 4.04
N ILE A 425 5.10 -1.39 4.61
CA ILE A 425 6.33 -1.75 3.91
C ILE A 425 6.03 -2.97 3.06
N ALA A 426 5.99 -2.78 1.74
CA ALA A 426 5.32 -3.69 0.82
C ALA A 426 5.85 -5.12 0.79
N SER A 427 7.14 -5.29 1.04
CA SER A 427 7.76 -6.61 1.13
C SER A 427 8.92 -6.61 2.12
N GLU A 428 9.36 -7.81 2.46
CA GLU A 428 10.61 -8.02 3.21
C GLU A 428 11.82 -7.47 2.45
N ASP A 429 11.86 -7.60 1.12
CA ASP A 429 12.91 -6.98 0.32
C ASP A 429 12.85 -5.48 0.48
N VAL A 430 11.65 -4.89 0.46
CA VAL A 430 11.49 -3.45 0.72
C VAL A 430 12.01 -3.04 2.08
N PHE A 431 11.66 -3.82 3.09
CA PHE A 431 12.12 -3.61 4.44
C PHE A 431 13.66 -3.65 4.54
N ASN A 432 14.27 -4.68 3.95
CA ASN A 432 15.71 -4.90 3.99
C ASN A 432 16.48 -3.90 3.12
N GLY A 433 15.99 -3.56 1.93
CA GLY A 433 16.66 -2.62 1.02
C GLY A 433 16.50 -1.15 1.44
N LEU A 434 15.46 -0.83 2.22
CA LEU A 434 15.41 0.42 2.99
C LEU A 434 16.33 0.38 4.22
N GLY A 435 17.03 -0.73 4.48
CA GLY A 435 17.95 -0.87 5.60
C GLY A 435 17.28 -0.89 6.98
N TYR A 436 15.97 -1.14 7.05
CA TYR A 436 15.28 -1.40 8.31
C TYR A 436 15.76 -2.72 8.93
N LYS A 437 15.63 -2.83 10.25
CA LYS A 437 16.13 -3.98 11.02
C LYS A 437 14.96 -4.70 11.67
N TRP A 438 14.81 -6.00 11.44
CA TRP A 438 13.67 -6.79 11.93
C TRP A 438 13.47 -6.70 13.44
N LYS A 439 14.58 -6.65 14.20
CA LYS A 439 14.57 -6.49 15.66
C LYS A 439 13.96 -5.16 16.15
N ASN A 440 13.80 -4.17 15.27
CA ASN A 440 13.23 -2.87 15.59
C ASN A 440 11.72 -2.83 15.36
N ILE A 441 11.11 -3.92 14.86
CA ILE A 441 9.67 -4.02 14.68
C ILE A 441 9.00 -4.22 16.04
N ILE A 442 7.97 -3.42 16.29
CA ILE A 442 7.14 -3.51 17.48
C ILE A 442 5.88 -4.29 17.11
N ARG A 443 5.65 -5.42 17.78
CA ARG A 443 4.36 -6.12 17.69
C ARG A 443 3.34 -5.36 18.54
N THR A 444 2.15 -5.20 18.00
CA THR A 444 1.07 -4.41 18.63
C THR A 444 -0.27 -5.05 18.32
N SER A 445 -1.32 -4.83 19.10
CA SER A 445 -2.65 -5.36 18.77
C SER A 445 -3.21 -4.75 17.49
N GLU A 446 -4.14 -5.46 16.85
CA GLU A 446 -4.88 -4.96 15.70
C GLU A 446 -5.59 -3.63 16.02
N PHE A 447 -6.19 -3.51 17.21
CA PHE A 447 -6.88 -2.30 17.67
C PHE A 447 -5.95 -1.09 17.76
N THR A 448 -4.76 -1.25 18.34
CA THR A 448 -3.77 -0.17 18.40
C THR A 448 -3.27 0.21 17.01
N GLY A 449 -3.03 -0.78 16.14
CA GLY A 449 -2.69 -0.54 14.74
C GLY A 449 -3.78 0.21 13.98
N LEU A 450 -5.07 0.00 14.28
CA LEU A 450 -6.20 0.69 13.64
C LEU A 450 -6.33 2.17 14.02
N ASN A 451 -5.77 2.59 15.15
CA ASN A 451 -5.76 4.01 15.54
C ASN A 451 -4.85 4.88 14.65
N HIS A 452 -4.03 4.26 13.80
CA HIS A 452 -3.33 4.92 12.71
C HIS A 452 -4.12 4.80 11.41
N GLU A 453 -4.42 5.93 10.78
CA GLU A 453 -4.88 5.95 9.39
C GLU A 453 -3.88 5.20 8.50
N THR A 454 -4.36 4.41 7.55
CA THR A 454 -3.48 3.75 6.59
C THR A 454 -3.03 4.78 5.55
N GLY A 455 -1.73 4.95 5.41
CA GLY A 455 -1.11 5.70 4.33
C GLY A 455 -0.68 4.78 3.20
N GLU A 456 -0.27 5.36 2.07
CA GLU A 456 0.24 4.62 0.92
C GLU A 456 1.34 3.63 1.32
N PRO A 457 1.38 2.40 0.78
CA PRO A 457 2.49 1.51 1.05
C PRO A 457 3.83 2.09 0.56
N LEU A 458 4.92 1.58 1.13
CA LEU A 458 6.29 1.84 0.72
C LEU A 458 6.78 0.69 -0.12
N TYR A 459 7.42 1.03 -1.22
CA TYR A 459 8.06 0.09 -2.11
C TYR A 459 9.55 0.42 -2.22
N LEU A 460 10.38 -0.59 -2.42
CA LEU A 460 11.63 -0.38 -3.15
C LEU A 460 11.22 -0.16 -4.58
N ARG A 461 11.92 0.70 -5.29
CA ARG A 461 11.46 1.05 -6.62
C ARG A 461 11.74 0.00 -7.72
N SER A 462 11.84 -1.27 -7.35
CA SER A 462 11.56 -2.40 -8.24
C SER A 462 10.11 -2.91 -8.13
N ASP A 463 9.37 -2.57 -7.07
CA ASP A 463 8.14 -3.28 -6.66
C ASP A 463 6.90 -2.38 -6.49
N ALA A 464 6.90 -1.13 -6.94
CA ALA A 464 5.71 -0.28 -6.82
C ALA A 464 4.58 -0.77 -7.76
N PRO A 465 3.39 -1.16 -7.27
CA PRO A 465 2.24 -1.48 -8.10
C PRO A 465 1.71 -0.22 -8.78
N SER A 466 1.39 -0.41 -10.05
CA SER A 466 0.53 0.44 -10.86
C SER A 466 -0.83 0.64 -10.18
N ASP A 467 -1.05 1.81 -9.59
CA ASP A 467 -2.31 2.57 -9.64
C ASP A 467 -2.22 3.86 -8.81
N VAL A 468 -1.92 4.99 -9.47
CA VAL A 468 -2.27 6.34 -8.99
C VAL A 468 -2.96 7.06 -10.15
N PRO A 469 -4.28 7.30 -10.10
CA PRO A 469 -4.96 8.03 -11.14
C PRO A 469 -4.83 9.55 -10.93
N GLU A 470 -4.32 10.26 -11.94
CA GLU A 470 -4.63 11.67 -12.14
C GLU A 470 -4.70 11.98 -13.64
N ALA A 471 -5.91 12.15 -14.17
CA ALA A 471 -6.14 12.90 -15.41
C ALA A 471 -7.62 13.31 -15.55
N THR A 472 -7.93 14.56 -15.24
CA THR A 472 -9.18 15.24 -15.60
C THR A 472 -9.24 15.64 -17.07
N LEU A 473 -10.34 15.22 -17.72
CA LEU A 473 -11.25 15.94 -18.65
C LEU A 473 -10.69 16.71 -19.87
N ALA A 474 -11.13 16.27 -21.06
CA ALA A 474 -11.62 17.15 -22.11
C ALA A 474 -12.77 16.49 -22.89
N ILE A 475 -13.84 17.26 -23.11
CA ILE A 475 -15.14 16.88 -23.70
C ILE A 475 -15.07 16.94 -25.23
N GLN A 476 -15.67 15.97 -25.92
CA GLN A 476 -16.20 16.18 -27.27
C GLN A 476 -17.49 15.37 -27.49
N GLU A 477 -18.63 16.06 -27.50
CA GLU A 477 -19.93 15.54 -27.95
C GLU A 477 -19.95 15.41 -29.48
N ILE A 478 -20.53 14.33 -30.05
CA ILE A 478 -21.43 14.32 -31.24
C ILE A 478 -22.31 13.04 -31.21
N PRO A 479 -23.60 13.07 -31.65
CA PRO A 479 -24.66 12.16 -31.20
C PRO A 479 -25.15 11.17 -32.28
N VAL A 480 -25.55 9.93 -31.94
CA VAL A 480 -26.46 9.14 -32.80
C VAL A 480 -27.35 8.14 -32.04
N ARG A 481 -28.67 8.33 -32.27
CA ARG A 481 -29.86 7.44 -32.29
C ARG A 481 -29.76 5.96 -31.85
N VAL A 482 -30.73 5.56 -31.05
CA VAL A 482 -31.05 4.19 -30.59
C VAL A 482 -32.26 3.60 -31.35
N ALA A 483 -32.17 2.33 -31.77
CA ALA A 483 -33.26 1.32 -31.84
C ALA A 483 -32.66 -0.10 -32.14
N PRO A 484 -33.35 -1.23 -31.91
CA PRO A 484 -33.21 -2.08 -30.71
C PRO A 484 -32.74 -3.53 -31.00
N GLY A 485 -31.98 -4.09 -30.05
CA GLY A 485 -31.55 -5.49 -30.01
C GLY A 485 -30.68 -5.74 -28.78
N THR A 486 -31.31 -5.96 -27.62
CA THR A 486 -30.65 -6.03 -26.31
C THR A 486 -30.00 -7.40 -26.08
N THR A 487 -28.71 -7.50 -26.34
CA THR A 487 -27.78 -8.28 -25.52
C THR A 487 -27.39 -7.43 -24.31
N VAL A 488 -27.52 -7.97 -23.10
CA VAL A 488 -27.14 -7.28 -21.85
C VAL A 488 -25.61 -7.09 -21.84
N PRO A 489 -25.09 -5.86 -21.73
CA PRO A 489 -23.65 -5.62 -21.62
C PRO A 489 -23.14 -5.98 -20.22
N LEU A 490 -21.92 -6.51 -20.16
CA LEU A 490 -21.09 -6.58 -18.96
C LEU A 490 -20.96 -5.16 -18.34
N PRO A 491 -20.98 -5.01 -17.00
CA PRO A 491 -20.84 -3.71 -16.37
C PRO A 491 -19.44 -3.15 -16.65
N ALA A 492 -19.39 -2.02 -17.35
CA ALA A 492 -18.17 -1.25 -17.63
C ALA A 492 -17.93 -0.21 -16.52
N ASN A 493 -16.67 -0.08 -16.12
CA ASN A 493 -16.04 1.05 -15.44
C ASN A 493 -16.81 1.67 -14.26
N ASN A 494 -16.66 1.05 -13.09
CA ASN A 494 -16.69 1.79 -11.82
C ASN A 494 -15.26 1.88 -11.30
N THR A 495 -14.55 2.94 -11.65
CA THR A 495 -13.35 3.34 -10.90
C THR A 495 -13.81 3.74 -9.50
N PRO A 496 -13.29 3.15 -8.41
CA PRO A 496 -13.65 3.53 -7.05
C PRO A 496 -13.22 4.98 -6.77
N ASP A 497 -14.13 5.76 -6.21
CA ASP A 497 -13.86 7.12 -5.72
C ASP A 497 -12.92 7.04 -4.51
N THR A 498 -11.67 7.46 -4.68
CA THR A 498 -10.61 7.42 -3.65
C THR A 498 -10.72 8.54 -2.61
N SER A 499 -11.77 9.36 -2.66
CA SER A 499 -12.05 10.40 -1.65
C SER A 499 -12.91 9.92 -0.47
N LEU A 500 -13.28 8.65 -0.42
CA LEU A 500 -14.20 8.07 0.56
C LEU A 500 -13.59 6.78 1.14
N GLY A 501 -13.65 6.57 2.47
CA GLY A 501 -12.92 5.51 3.20
C GLY A 501 -13.10 4.06 2.69
N ILE A 502 -12.32 3.12 3.27
CA ILE A 502 -12.22 1.69 2.89
C ILE A 502 -13.59 1.00 2.63
N GLU A 503 -14.68 1.50 3.22
CA GLU A 503 -16.06 1.09 2.99
C GLU A 503 -16.59 1.27 1.53
N ASN A 504 -15.85 2.00 0.67
CA ASN A 504 -16.21 2.27 -0.74
C ASN A 504 -15.44 1.45 -1.78
N LEU A 505 -14.47 0.62 -1.36
CA LEU A 505 -13.80 -0.34 -2.26
C LEU A 505 -14.68 -1.54 -2.58
N MET A 506 -15.63 -1.85 -1.69
CA MET A 506 -16.52 -2.98 -1.85
C MET A 506 -17.44 -2.79 -3.06
N VAL A 507 -17.50 -3.79 -3.92
CA VAL A 507 -18.44 -3.82 -5.04
C VAL A 507 -19.86 -3.69 -4.48
N ARG A 508 -20.61 -2.68 -4.93
CA ARG A 508 -22.01 -2.42 -4.55
C ARG A 508 -22.94 -2.72 -5.70
N THR A 509 -24.13 -3.25 -5.43
CA THR A 509 -25.22 -3.25 -6.41
C THR A 509 -25.82 -1.84 -6.41
N PRO A 510 -25.86 -1.15 -7.56
CA PRO A 510 -26.57 0.12 -7.67
C PRO A 510 -28.01 0.01 -7.16
N ALA A 511 -28.51 1.03 -6.47
CA ALA A 511 -29.83 0.99 -5.84
C ALA A 511 -30.96 0.72 -6.86
N ASP A 512 -30.81 1.20 -8.09
CA ASP A 512 -31.72 0.99 -9.21
C ASP A 512 -31.62 -0.41 -9.86
N GLN A 513 -30.53 -1.15 -9.60
CA GLN A 513 -30.31 -2.53 -10.03
C GLN A 513 -30.65 -3.55 -8.93
N THR A 514 -31.08 -3.08 -7.76
CA THR A 514 -31.39 -3.99 -6.64
C THR A 514 -32.64 -4.81 -6.94
N THR A 515 -32.51 -6.14 -6.89
CA THR A 515 -33.58 -7.09 -7.19
C THR A 515 -33.76 -8.08 -6.06
N TYR A 516 -34.99 -8.57 -5.90
CA TYR A 516 -35.36 -9.58 -4.92
C TYR A 516 -36.12 -10.72 -5.58
N ILE A 517 -35.95 -11.92 -5.05
CA ILE A 517 -36.74 -13.11 -5.38
C ILE A 517 -37.37 -13.62 -4.08
N GLY A 518 -38.64 -14.04 -4.15
CA GLY A 518 -39.35 -14.64 -3.01
C GLY A 518 -39.58 -13.67 -1.85
N GLU A 519 -39.65 -14.24 -0.65
CA GLU A 519 -39.80 -13.48 0.60
C GLU A 519 -38.57 -12.58 0.86
N ARG A 520 -38.82 -11.35 1.29
CA ARG A 520 -37.77 -10.34 1.46
C ARG A 520 -37.22 -10.35 2.87
N PHE A 521 -35.90 -10.25 2.98
CA PHE A 521 -35.19 -10.01 4.23
C PHE A 521 -34.37 -8.73 4.09
N GLU A 522 -34.69 -7.74 4.94
CA GLU A 522 -33.98 -6.46 4.93
C GLU A 522 -32.62 -6.60 5.60
N THR A 523 -31.57 -6.28 4.84
CA THR A 523 -30.17 -6.43 5.26
C THR A 523 -29.26 -5.49 4.49
N ASN A 524 -28.17 -5.08 5.14
CA ASN A 524 -27.07 -4.35 4.52
C ASN A 524 -26.14 -5.24 3.69
N ILE A 525 -26.29 -6.57 3.79
CA ILE A 525 -25.58 -7.50 2.90
C ILE A 525 -26.04 -7.26 1.47
N GLU A 526 -25.08 -7.12 0.59
CA GLU A 526 -25.31 -6.78 -0.81
C GLU A 526 -26.05 -7.87 -1.60
N THR A 527 -25.77 -9.14 -1.30
CA THR A 527 -26.37 -10.29 -1.99
C THR A 527 -26.60 -11.43 -1.01
N TYR A 528 -27.80 -11.99 -1.00
CA TYR A 528 -28.08 -13.24 -0.30
C TYR A 528 -28.92 -14.18 -1.16
N SER A 529 -28.77 -15.48 -0.96
CA SER A 529 -29.59 -16.50 -1.62
C SER A 529 -29.89 -17.64 -0.64
N ILE A 530 -31.16 -18.02 -0.57
CA ILE A 530 -31.67 -19.16 0.17
C ILE A 530 -32.24 -20.15 -0.83
N ALA A 531 -31.70 -21.36 -0.88
CA ALA A 531 -32.19 -22.43 -1.72
C ALA A 531 -32.53 -23.68 -0.91
N ASP A 532 -33.48 -24.48 -1.40
CA ASP A 532 -33.77 -25.80 -0.84
C ASP A 532 -32.67 -26.82 -1.19
N ALA A 533 -32.78 -28.03 -0.65
CA ALA A 533 -31.84 -29.13 -0.91
C ALA A 533 -31.71 -29.51 -2.41
N ALA A 534 -32.73 -29.23 -3.23
CA ALA A 534 -32.71 -29.47 -4.66
C ALA A 534 -32.08 -28.32 -5.47
N GLY A 535 -31.74 -27.20 -4.81
CA GLY A 535 -31.15 -26.02 -5.44
C GLY A 535 -32.17 -25.01 -5.95
N ASN A 536 -33.45 -25.17 -5.63
CA ASN A 536 -34.46 -24.18 -6.00
C ASN A 536 -34.30 -22.96 -5.09
N VAL A 537 -34.04 -21.78 -5.67
CA VAL A 537 -33.94 -20.53 -4.91
C VAL A 537 -35.33 -20.14 -4.40
N LEU A 538 -35.48 -20.14 -3.07
CA LEU A 538 -36.70 -19.79 -2.35
C LEU A 538 -36.81 -18.29 -2.09
N ALA A 539 -35.68 -17.66 -1.76
CA ALA A 539 -35.58 -16.22 -1.56
C ALA A 539 -34.17 -15.72 -1.85
N GLY A 540 -34.04 -14.44 -2.24
CA GLY A 540 -32.73 -13.84 -2.45
C GLY A 540 -32.78 -12.35 -2.76
N LYS A 541 -31.62 -11.71 -2.64
CA LYS A 541 -31.32 -10.33 -3.03
C LYS A 541 -30.14 -10.35 -3.98
N ASN A 542 -30.27 -9.68 -5.13
CA ASN A 542 -29.20 -9.46 -6.11
C ASN A 542 -28.52 -10.75 -6.60
N ILE A 543 -29.27 -11.84 -6.72
CA ILE A 543 -28.66 -13.17 -6.91
C ILE A 543 -27.91 -13.36 -8.24
N ASN A 544 -28.16 -12.49 -9.22
CA ASN A 544 -27.54 -12.50 -10.55
C ASN A 544 -26.49 -11.40 -10.71
N PHE A 545 -26.20 -10.65 -9.65
CA PHE A 545 -25.19 -9.61 -9.70
C PHE A 545 -23.79 -10.22 -9.58
N VAL A 546 -22.89 -9.83 -10.49
CA VAL A 546 -21.52 -10.37 -10.54
C VAL A 546 -20.67 -9.73 -9.46
N ARG A 547 -20.02 -10.55 -8.63
CA ARG A 547 -19.21 -10.10 -7.49
C ARG A 547 -17.94 -10.91 -7.35
N PRO A 548 -16.85 -10.30 -6.84
CA PRO A 548 -15.66 -11.04 -6.44
C PRO A 548 -16.01 -12.11 -5.41
N THR A 549 -15.51 -13.32 -5.63
CA THR A 549 -15.84 -14.49 -4.80
C THR A 549 -15.01 -14.54 -3.52
N ALA A 550 -13.83 -13.91 -3.53
CA ALA A 550 -12.79 -14.16 -2.54
C ALA A 550 -12.53 -15.68 -2.40
N SER A 551 -12.20 -16.15 -1.19
CA SER A 551 -11.89 -17.57 -0.93
C SER A 551 -13.02 -18.57 -1.18
N LEU A 552 -14.22 -18.14 -1.60
CA LEU A 552 -15.24 -19.03 -2.11
C LEU A 552 -14.78 -19.80 -3.36
N ALA A 553 -13.85 -19.24 -4.15
CA ALA A 553 -13.25 -19.89 -5.32
C ALA A 553 -12.63 -21.27 -5.01
N LYS A 554 -12.10 -21.45 -3.79
CA LYS A 554 -11.45 -22.70 -3.34
C LYS A 554 -12.38 -23.92 -3.40
N VAL A 555 -13.71 -23.72 -3.42
CA VAL A 555 -14.69 -24.80 -3.58
C VAL A 555 -14.66 -25.36 -5.01
N MET A 556 -14.55 -24.52 -6.04
CA MET A 556 -14.33 -24.96 -7.42
C MET A 556 -12.98 -25.66 -7.54
N THR A 557 -11.94 -25.11 -6.92
CA THR A 557 -10.60 -25.71 -6.90
C THR A 557 -10.63 -27.10 -6.28
N ALA A 558 -11.26 -27.29 -5.13
CA ALA A 558 -11.44 -28.61 -4.51
C ALA A 558 -12.18 -29.58 -5.43
N TYR A 559 -13.27 -29.13 -6.08
CA TYR A 559 -13.99 -29.95 -7.04
C TYR A 559 -13.06 -30.40 -8.17
N ARG A 560 -12.31 -29.48 -8.77
CA ARG A 560 -11.42 -29.75 -9.89
C ARG A 560 -10.26 -30.68 -9.50
N LEU A 561 -9.63 -30.46 -8.34
CA LEU A 561 -8.61 -31.36 -7.79
C LEU A 561 -9.12 -32.80 -7.64
N MET A 562 -10.36 -32.98 -7.17
CA MET A 562 -10.96 -34.32 -7.06
C MET A 562 -11.24 -34.96 -8.43
N GLN A 563 -11.66 -34.16 -9.42
CA GLN A 563 -11.86 -34.67 -10.80
C GLN A 563 -10.55 -35.09 -11.45
N GLU A 564 -9.44 -34.45 -11.09
CA GLU A 564 -8.10 -34.75 -11.59
C GLU A 564 -7.41 -35.89 -10.81
N GLY A 565 -8.10 -36.48 -9.83
CA GLY A 565 -7.62 -37.65 -9.12
C GLY A 565 -6.55 -37.35 -8.08
N LEU A 566 -6.61 -36.16 -7.43
CA LEU A 566 -5.70 -35.76 -6.36
C LEU A 566 -5.41 -36.92 -5.38
N PRO A 567 -4.16 -37.42 -5.29
CA PRO A 567 -3.84 -38.57 -4.46
C PRO A 567 -3.71 -38.12 -2.99
N LEU A 568 -4.81 -38.21 -2.23
CA LEU A 568 -4.89 -37.75 -0.83
C LEU A 568 -3.86 -38.38 0.12
N GLY A 569 -3.38 -39.58 -0.19
CA GLY A 569 -2.34 -40.28 0.59
C GLY A 569 -0.91 -39.85 0.27
N SER A 570 -0.69 -39.13 -0.83
CA SER A 570 0.62 -38.61 -1.23
C SER A 570 0.96 -37.34 -0.46
N THR A 571 2.22 -36.92 -0.57
CA THR A 571 2.75 -35.70 0.06
C THR A 571 3.20 -34.70 -0.97
N GLN A 572 3.11 -33.42 -0.62
CA GLN A 572 3.73 -32.32 -1.35
C GLN A 572 4.86 -31.71 -0.55
N THR A 573 5.87 -31.23 -1.28
CA THR A 573 7.01 -30.54 -0.69
C THR A 573 6.77 -29.05 -0.86
N TYR A 574 6.87 -28.28 0.22
CA TYR A 574 6.70 -26.84 0.11
C TYR A 574 7.93 -26.21 -0.54
N ASP A 575 7.75 -25.75 -1.78
CA ASP A 575 8.66 -24.84 -2.47
C ASP A 575 8.13 -23.40 -2.38
N PRO A 576 8.80 -22.48 -1.67
CA PRO A 576 8.37 -21.09 -1.59
C PRO A 576 8.44 -20.32 -2.92
N ALA A 577 9.19 -20.80 -3.93
CA ALA A 577 9.21 -20.17 -5.25
C ALA A 577 7.86 -20.33 -5.96
N ASP A 578 7.24 -21.51 -5.84
CA ASP A 578 6.03 -21.88 -6.58
C ASP A 578 4.75 -21.80 -5.72
N HIS A 579 4.87 -22.02 -4.40
CA HIS A 579 3.70 -22.21 -3.53
C HIS A 579 3.40 -21.03 -2.59
N LYS A 580 4.29 -20.04 -2.48
CA LYS A 580 4.16 -18.94 -1.49
C LYS A 580 3.05 -17.97 -1.88
N ALA A 581 1.99 -17.91 -1.05
CA ALA A 581 0.89 -16.97 -1.25
C ALA A 581 0.99 -15.73 -0.36
N THR A 582 0.49 -14.60 -0.86
CA THR A 582 0.59 -13.28 -0.22
C THR A 582 -0.33 -13.14 1.01
N TYR A 583 -1.44 -13.87 1.03
CA TYR A 583 -2.48 -13.82 2.08
C TYR A 583 -2.75 -15.21 2.69
N HIS A 584 -3.28 -15.25 3.91
CA HIS A 584 -3.57 -16.49 4.65
C HIS A 584 -2.36 -17.44 4.70
N ARG A 585 -1.27 -16.96 5.34
CA ARG A 585 0.01 -17.67 5.43
C ARG A 585 -0.16 -19.02 6.12
N PHE A 586 0.48 -20.01 5.52
CA PHE A 586 0.61 -21.35 6.06
C PHE A 586 1.96 -21.45 6.78
N ARG A 587 1.96 -22.02 8.00
CA ARG A 587 3.14 -22.09 8.87
C ARG A 587 4.07 -23.20 8.41
N VAL A 588 4.73 -23.05 7.27
CA VAL A 588 5.54 -24.09 6.64
C VAL A 588 6.88 -23.51 6.15
N ASP A 589 7.96 -24.25 6.36
CA ASP A 589 9.32 -23.94 5.96
C ASP A 589 9.74 -24.69 4.69
N ALA A 590 10.68 -24.08 3.94
CA ALA A 590 11.08 -24.58 2.63
C ALA A 590 11.62 -26.02 2.70
N GLY A 591 11.04 -26.92 1.92
CA GLY A 591 11.41 -28.33 1.88
C GLY A 591 10.58 -29.25 2.80
N GLU A 592 9.71 -28.70 3.64
CA GLU A 592 8.82 -29.50 4.49
C GLU A 592 7.79 -30.27 3.66
N LYS A 593 7.36 -31.42 4.17
CA LYS A 593 6.45 -32.33 3.45
C LYS A 593 5.16 -32.54 4.20
N ILE A 594 4.05 -32.30 3.52
CA ILE A 594 2.70 -32.38 4.10
C ILE A 594 1.83 -33.27 3.22
N ARG A 595 0.94 -34.07 3.82
CA ARG A 595 0.04 -34.94 3.05
C ARG A 595 -1.05 -34.11 2.36
N ASN A 596 -1.45 -34.52 1.17
CA ASN A 596 -2.50 -33.85 0.39
C ASN A 596 -3.84 -33.76 1.13
N ARG A 597 -4.20 -34.77 1.92
CA ARG A 597 -5.40 -34.71 2.77
C ARG A 597 -5.35 -33.59 3.83
N ASP A 598 -4.17 -33.30 4.35
CA ASP A 598 -3.96 -32.33 5.43
C ASP A 598 -3.89 -30.90 4.83
N LEU A 599 -3.29 -30.77 3.64
CA LEU A 599 -3.37 -29.56 2.81
C LEU A 599 -4.80 -29.23 2.39
N LEU A 600 -5.61 -30.26 2.07
CA LEU A 600 -7.03 -30.08 1.72
C LEU A 600 -7.84 -29.53 2.90
N ASP A 601 -7.56 -30.01 4.11
CA ASP A 601 -8.12 -29.47 5.35
C ASP A 601 -7.73 -28.00 5.52
N ALA A 602 -6.44 -27.69 5.42
CA ALA A 602 -5.93 -26.32 5.54
C ALA A 602 -6.53 -25.35 4.51
N MET A 603 -6.69 -25.80 3.27
CA MET A 603 -7.31 -25.03 2.19
C MET A 603 -8.78 -24.69 2.45
N LEU A 604 -9.57 -25.66 2.94
CA LEU A 604 -11.03 -25.52 3.01
C LEU A 604 -11.55 -25.08 4.38
N VAL A 605 -10.91 -25.52 5.47
CA VAL A 605 -11.31 -25.21 6.85
C VAL A 605 -10.74 -23.85 7.29
N SER A 606 -9.44 -23.65 7.09
CA SER A 606 -8.71 -22.43 7.48
C SER A 606 -8.57 -21.41 6.35
N SER A 607 -8.98 -21.77 5.14
CA SER A 607 -8.94 -20.88 3.97
C SER A 607 -7.54 -20.46 3.53
N LEU A 608 -6.51 -21.26 3.83
CA LEU A 608 -5.12 -20.92 3.53
C LEU A 608 -4.85 -20.98 2.02
N ASN A 609 -4.04 -20.06 1.50
CA ASN A 609 -3.77 -19.95 0.06
C ASN A 609 -2.60 -20.84 -0.39
N THR A 610 -1.53 -20.96 0.41
CA THR A 610 -0.38 -21.81 0.06
C THR A 610 -0.76 -23.28 -0.18
N PRO A 611 -1.61 -23.92 0.65
CA PRO A 611 -2.09 -25.27 0.36
C PRO A 611 -2.83 -25.40 -0.97
N VAL A 612 -3.47 -24.33 -1.48
CA VAL A 612 -4.11 -24.35 -2.80
C VAL A 612 -3.06 -24.65 -3.87
N ARG A 613 -1.95 -23.89 -3.88
CA ARG A 613 -0.91 -24.02 -4.90
C ARG A 613 -0.19 -25.34 -4.82
N MET A 614 0.13 -25.80 -3.60
CA MET A 614 0.72 -27.13 -3.38
C MET A 614 -0.18 -28.25 -3.91
N LEU A 615 -1.50 -28.13 -3.71
CA LEU A 615 -2.44 -29.12 -4.21
C LEU A 615 -2.64 -29.05 -5.73
N VAL A 616 -2.60 -27.85 -6.32
CA VAL A 616 -2.65 -27.67 -7.77
C VAL A 616 -1.41 -28.28 -8.42
N ASP A 617 -0.22 -28.00 -7.89
CA ASP A 617 1.05 -28.58 -8.37
C ASP A 617 1.07 -30.12 -8.27
N ALA A 618 0.31 -30.69 -7.33
CA ALA A 618 0.13 -32.14 -7.21
C ALA A 618 -0.57 -32.81 -8.41
N VAL A 619 -1.25 -32.04 -9.26
CA VAL A 619 -2.02 -32.55 -10.42
C VAL A 619 -1.68 -31.83 -11.73
N GLU A 620 -1.08 -30.64 -11.66
CA GLU A 620 -0.75 -29.79 -12.81
C GLU A 620 0.39 -28.82 -12.46
N GLU A 621 1.53 -28.93 -13.15
CA GLU A 621 2.74 -28.11 -12.93
C GLU A 621 2.51 -26.62 -13.26
N GLN A 622 1.58 -26.30 -14.18
CA GLN A 622 1.28 -24.92 -14.55
C GLN A 622 -0.09 -24.48 -14.01
N GLU A 623 -0.10 -23.63 -12.97
CA GLU A 623 -1.34 -23.13 -12.36
C GLU A 623 -2.34 -22.54 -13.38
N SER A 624 -1.85 -21.86 -14.42
CA SER A 624 -2.69 -21.29 -15.48
C SER A 624 -3.49 -22.35 -16.25
N ILE A 625 -2.94 -23.55 -16.46
CA ILE A 625 -3.65 -24.67 -17.10
C ILE A 625 -4.77 -25.16 -16.18
N PHE A 626 -4.51 -25.26 -14.87
CA PHE A 626 -5.54 -25.63 -13.89
C PHE A 626 -6.68 -24.59 -13.85
N VAL A 627 -6.35 -23.30 -13.86
CA VAL A 627 -7.32 -22.19 -13.90
C VAL A 627 -8.15 -22.22 -15.18
N ASN A 628 -7.55 -22.50 -16.33
CA ASN A 628 -8.29 -22.69 -17.59
C ASN A 628 -9.32 -23.82 -17.46
N ARG A 629 -8.96 -24.95 -16.83
CA ARG A 629 -9.90 -26.05 -16.60
C ARG A 629 -11.01 -25.71 -15.61
N MET A 630 -10.76 -24.83 -14.63
CA MET A 630 -11.82 -24.29 -13.76
C MET A 630 -12.83 -23.47 -14.58
N ASN A 631 -12.35 -22.63 -15.50
CA ASN A 631 -13.19 -21.83 -16.39
C ASN A 631 -13.94 -22.71 -17.42
N ASP A 632 -13.28 -23.69 -18.03
CA ASP A 632 -13.91 -24.68 -18.92
C ASP A 632 -15.03 -25.44 -18.19
N GLN A 633 -14.79 -25.79 -16.92
CA GLN A 633 -15.79 -26.45 -16.09
C GLN A 633 -17.00 -25.54 -15.80
N ALA A 634 -16.77 -24.26 -15.51
CA ALA A 634 -17.82 -23.26 -15.31
C ALA A 634 -18.66 -23.10 -16.60
N GLN A 635 -18.00 -22.99 -17.76
CA GLN A 635 -18.66 -22.91 -19.06
C GLN A 635 -19.47 -24.18 -19.37
N ALA A 636 -18.92 -25.38 -19.10
CA ALA A 636 -19.60 -26.65 -19.30
C ALA A 636 -20.86 -26.80 -18.43
N TRP A 637 -20.92 -26.10 -17.30
CA TRP A 637 -22.11 -26.00 -16.44
C TRP A 637 -23.05 -24.85 -16.81
N GLY A 638 -22.72 -24.07 -17.83
CA GLY A 638 -23.51 -22.91 -18.26
C GLY A 638 -23.40 -21.71 -17.33
N LEU A 639 -22.33 -21.60 -16.54
CA LEU A 639 -22.08 -20.48 -15.62
C LEU A 639 -21.43 -19.32 -16.39
N LEU A 640 -22.24 -18.57 -17.12
CA LEU A 640 -21.77 -17.55 -18.06
C LEU A 640 -21.21 -16.30 -17.40
N ASN A 641 -21.50 -16.08 -16.12
CA ASN A 641 -21.07 -14.91 -15.35
C ASN A 641 -20.03 -15.26 -14.29
N THR A 642 -19.42 -16.44 -14.39
CA THR A 642 -18.37 -16.91 -13.50
C THR A 642 -17.05 -16.96 -14.24
N HIS A 643 -16.03 -16.34 -13.65
CA HIS A 643 -14.67 -16.36 -14.16
C HIS A 643 -13.68 -16.57 -13.01
N PHE A 644 -12.69 -17.43 -13.22
CA PHE A 644 -11.59 -17.66 -12.30
C PHE A 644 -10.32 -17.06 -12.87
N ALA A 645 -9.77 -16.06 -12.17
CA ALA A 645 -8.47 -15.47 -12.47
C ALA A 645 -7.33 -16.12 -11.64
N GLY A 646 -7.68 -17.01 -10.71
CA GLY A 646 -6.75 -17.81 -9.92
C GLY A 646 -7.49 -18.88 -9.11
N PRO A 647 -6.78 -19.87 -8.54
CA PRO A 647 -7.40 -21.00 -7.85
C PRO A 647 -7.79 -20.68 -6.39
N SER A 648 -7.27 -19.61 -5.82
CA SER A 648 -7.44 -19.25 -4.41
C SER A 648 -8.56 -18.22 -4.18
N GLY A 649 -8.92 -17.46 -5.23
CA GLY A 649 -9.83 -16.32 -5.16
C GLY A 649 -9.21 -15.04 -4.58
N GLU A 650 -7.88 -14.94 -4.53
CA GLU A 650 -7.18 -13.71 -4.10
C GLU A 650 -7.17 -12.61 -5.16
N ASN A 651 -7.37 -12.97 -6.43
CA ASN A 651 -7.54 -12.01 -7.52
C ASN A 651 -9.02 -11.57 -7.60
N ILE A 652 -9.26 -10.26 -7.56
CA ILE A 652 -10.59 -9.63 -7.63
C ILE A 652 -11.39 -10.02 -8.88
N ASP A 653 -10.71 -10.32 -9.99
CA ASP A 653 -11.33 -10.78 -11.25
C ASP A 653 -11.88 -12.20 -11.14
N THR A 654 -11.62 -12.90 -10.02
CA THR A 654 -12.29 -14.16 -9.69
C THR A 654 -13.71 -13.86 -9.20
N VAL A 655 -14.66 -13.81 -10.14
CA VAL A 655 -16.04 -13.37 -9.94
C VAL A 655 -17.07 -14.47 -10.19
N THR A 656 -18.24 -14.32 -9.62
CA THR A 656 -19.41 -15.18 -9.86
C THR A 656 -20.70 -14.42 -9.54
N THR A 657 -21.86 -15.07 -9.75
CA THR A 657 -23.14 -14.64 -9.19
C THR A 657 -23.57 -15.61 -8.09
N ALA A 658 -24.44 -15.19 -7.18
CA ALA A 658 -24.96 -16.10 -6.15
C ALA A 658 -25.71 -17.30 -6.74
N GLN A 659 -26.43 -17.10 -7.85
CA GLN A 659 -27.12 -18.18 -8.56
C GLN A 659 -26.14 -19.21 -9.15
N GLU A 660 -25.07 -18.75 -9.78
CA GLU A 660 -24.07 -19.65 -10.39
C GLU A 660 -23.19 -20.32 -9.33
N TYR A 661 -22.81 -19.61 -8.27
CA TYR A 661 -22.02 -20.18 -7.18
C TYR A 661 -22.75 -21.29 -6.43
N LEU A 662 -24.09 -21.20 -6.30
CA LEU A 662 -24.89 -22.30 -5.74
C LEU A 662 -24.67 -23.60 -6.52
N THR A 663 -24.57 -23.54 -7.86
CA THR A 663 -24.29 -24.71 -8.70
C THR A 663 -22.89 -25.27 -8.40
N ILE A 664 -21.87 -24.41 -8.31
CA ILE A 664 -20.50 -24.82 -7.97
C ILE A 664 -20.48 -25.55 -6.63
N TYR A 665 -21.09 -24.94 -5.61
CA TYR A 665 -21.09 -25.48 -4.27
C TYR A 665 -21.81 -26.83 -4.20
N MET A 666 -23.01 -26.94 -4.77
CA MET A 666 -23.79 -28.19 -4.80
C MET A 666 -23.05 -29.33 -5.52
N ARG A 667 -22.36 -29.02 -6.63
CA ARG A 667 -21.54 -30.00 -7.37
C ARG A 667 -20.33 -30.45 -6.54
N ALA A 668 -19.65 -29.50 -5.89
CA ALA A 668 -18.49 -29.79 -5.05
C ALA A 668 -18.84 -30.66 -3.83
N VAL A 669 -19.91 -30.32 -3.08
CA VAL A 669 -20.33 -31.09 -1.90
C VAL A 669 -21.01 -32.42 -2.25
N GLY A 670 -21.28 -32.67 -3.55
CA GLY A 670 -21.61 -34.01 -4.04
C GLY A 670 -20.47 -35.02 -3.88
N ASN A 671 -19.22 -34.54 -3.77
CA ASN A 671 -18.09 -35.36 -3.37
C ASN A 671 -18.04 -35.48 -1.82
N PRO A 672 -18.13 -36.70 -1.25
CA PRO A 672 -18.21 -36.90 0.19
C PRO A 672 -16.95 -36.43 0.94
N THR A 673 -15.77 -36.47 0.31
CA THR A 673 -14.53 -35.96 0.90
C THR A 673 -14.60 -34.44 1.06
N ILE A 674 -14.95 -33.71 -0.01
CA ILE A 674 -15.07 -32.25 0.03
C ILE A 674 -16.10 -31.84 1.08
N LYS A 675 -17.27 -32.50 1.08
CA LYS A 675 -18.33 -32.23 2.06
C LYS A 675 -17.87 -32.47 3.51
N ALA A 676 -17.15 -33.57 3.76
CA ALA A 676 -16.63 -33.88 5.08
C ALA A 676 -15.62 -32.83 5.56
N VAL A 677 -14.71 -32.38 4.70
CA VAL A 677 -13.71 -31.35 5.04
C VAL A 677 -14.38 -30.01 5.35
N LEU A 678 -15.28 -29.55 4.48
CA LEU A 678 -16.02 -28.30 4.70
C LEU A 678 -16.94 -28.33 5.94
N GLY A 679 -17.22 -29.51 6.49
CA GLY A 679 -18.02 -29.71 7.71
C GLY A 679 -17.21 -29.81 9.00
N LYS A 680 -15.87 -29.77 8.93
CA LYS A 680 -15.01 -29.84 10.13
C LYS A 680 -15.09 -28.56 10.96
N LYS A 681 -15.11 -28.69 12.28
CA LYS A 681 -15.01 -27.53 13.21
C LYS A 681 -13.58 -27.01 13.36
N SER A 682 -12.61 -27.90 13.17
CA SER A 682 -11.16 -27.70 13.24
C SER A 682 -10.47 -28.91 12.61
N TYR A 683 -9.17 -28.80 12.37
CA TYR A 683 -8.32 -29.94 12.04
C TYR A 683 -6.99 -29.84 12.79
N GLU A 684 -6.30 -30.96 12.86
CA GLU A 684 -4.91 -31.04 13.30
C GLU A 684 -4.18 -32.12 12.49
N TYR A 685 -2.88 -31.92 12.28
CA TYR A 685 -2.01 -32.92 11.65
C TYR A 685 -0.55 -32.68 12.05
N ASP A 686 0.28 -33.69 11.84
CA ASP A 686 1.73 -33.56 11.91
C ASP A 686 2.35 -33.64 10.51
N GLU A 687 3.39 -32.85 10.28
CA GLU A 687 4.16 -32.88 9.05
C GLU A 687 4.83 -34.25 8.84
N VAL A 688 4.99 -34.64 7.57
CA VAL A 688 5.71 -35.86 7.20
C VAL A 688 7.21 -35.65 7.24
N LEU A 689 7.66 -34.44 6.91
CA LEU A 689 9.03 -33.98 7.09
C LEU A 689 8.96 -32.56 7.66
N ASP A 690 9.45 -32.42 8.88
CA ASP A 690 9.62 -31.18 9.64
C ASP A 690 11.09 -30.76 9.58
N LEU A 691 11.34 -29.48 9.31
CA LEU A 691 12.67 -28.91 9.21
C LEU A 691 12.92 -27.76 10.18
N ASP A 692 11.87 -27.23 10.83
CA ASP A 692 11.93 -26.06 11.70
C ASP A 692 11.73 -26.39 13.20
N GLY A 693 11.34 -27.64 13.51
CA GLY A 693 11.07 -28.13 14.86
C GLY A 693 9.65 -27.86 15.36
N MET A 694 8.72 -27.51 14.46
CA MET A 694 7.31 -27.22 14.73
C MET A 694 6.37 -28.16 13.93
N PRO A 695 6.50 -29.49 14.10
CA PRO A 695 5.85 -30.46 13.21
C PRO A 695 4.32 -30.48 13.32
N HIS A 696 3.75 -29.91 14.38
CA HIS A 696 2.33 -30.03 14.69
C HIS A 696 1.53 -28.79 14.29
N HIS A 697 0.45 -29.01 13.56
CA HIS A 697 -0.47 -27.98 13.09
C HIS A 697 -1.86 -28.18 13.65
N PHE A 698 -2.46 -27.10 14.13
CA PHE A 698 -3.87 -27.03 14.50
C PHE A 698 -4.44 -25.71 13.99
N ASP A 699 -5.61 -25.75 13.36
CA ASP A 699 -6.39 -24.56 13.09
C ASP A 699 -7.89 -24.83 13.22
N SER A 700 -8.64 -23.77 13.44
CA SER A 700 -10.10 -23.80 13.55
C SER A 700 -10.78 -23.36 12.26
N HIS A 701 -11.99 -23.86 12.02
CA HIS A 701 -12.78 -23.43 10.88
C HIS A 701 -13.02 -21.91 10.94
N THR A 702 -12.77 -21.23 9.82
CA THR A 702 -13.02 -19.79 9.64
C THR A 702 -14.47 -19.38 9.78
N ASN A 703 -15.43 -20.31 9.71
CA ASN A 703 -16.82 -20.05 10.04
C ASN A 703 -17.09 -20.39 11.51
N ASP A 704 -17.11 -19.38 12.39
CA ASP A 704 -17.34 -19.63 13.82
C ASP A 704 -18.77 -20.11 14.13
N LEU A 705 -19.75 -19.87 13.25
CA LEU A 705 -21.12 -20.34 13.45
C LEU A 705 -21.21 -21.86 13.54
N ILE A 706 -20.30 -22.62 12.89
CA ILE A 706 -20.30 -24.09 12.94
C ILE A 706 -20.05 -24.63 14.36
N LYS A 707 -19.46 -23.81 15.24
CA LYS A 707 -19.14 -24.17 16.62
C LYS A 707 -20.30 -23.87 17.58
N ASP A 708 -21.30 -23.09 17.16
CA ASP A 708 -22.40 -22.62 18.00
C ASP A 708 -23.53 -23.68 18.10
N PRO A 709 -23.66 -24.39 19.23
CA PRO A 709 -24.68 -25.42 19.38
C PRO A 709 -26.10 -24.84 19.53
N SER A 710 -26.23 -23.54 19.81
CA SER A 710 -27.51 -22.88 20.11
C SER A 710 -28.33 -22.57 18.86
N LEU A 711 -27.74 -22.68 17.67
CA LEU A 711 -28.44 -22.44 16.40
C LEU A 711 -29.60 -23.44 16.22
N PRO A 712 -30.75 -23.01 15.64
CA PRO A 712 -31.89 -23.90 15.37
C PRO A 712 -31.63 -24.88 14.20
N PHE A 713 -30.41 -24.84 13.64
CA PHE A 713 -29.95 -25.67 12.55
C PHE A 713 -28.53 -26.18 12.85
N LEU A 714 -28.12 -27.22 12.12
CA LEU A 714 -26.75 -27.71 12.05
C LEU A 714 -26.12 -27.15 10.76
N ILE A 715 -24.88 -26.68 10.83
CA ILE A 715 -24.10 -26.38 9.62
C ILE A 715 -23.40 -27.68 9.21
N ILE A 716 -23.79 -28.20 8.05
CA ILE A 716 -23.29 -29.47 7.50
C ILE A 716 -21.95 -29.26 6.78
N SER A 717 -21.84 -28.16 6.05
CA SER A 717 -20.61 -27.73 5.39
C SER A 717 -20.64 -26.22 5.17
N SER A 718 -19.48 -25.56 5.18
CA SER A 718 -19.42 -24.12 4.91
C SER A 718 -18.08 -23.64 4.36
N LYS A 719 -18.09 -22.47 3.70
CA LYS A 719 -16.89 -21.76 3.27
C LYS A 719 -17.05 -20.25 3.44
N THR A 720 -16.03 -19.60 3.98
CA THR A 720 -15.92 -18.13 4.06
C THR A 720 -15.08 -17.56 2.92
N GLY A 721 -15.21 -16.27 2.65
CA GLY A 721 -14.27 -15.48 1.84
C GLY A 721 -14.30 -14.02 2.24
N TYR A 722 -13.18 -13.33 2.06
CA TYR A 722 -13.08 -11.89 2.28
C TYR A 722 -11.98 -11.28 1.41
N LEU A 723 -12.31 -10.17 0.78
CA LEU A 723 -11.45 -9.13 0.21
C LEU A 723 -12.15 -7.80 0.54
N TYR A 724 -11.41 -6.68 0.55
CA TYR A 724 -12.05 -5.37 0.76
C TYR A 724 -13.08 -5.08 -0.34
N GLU A 725 -12.80 -5.55 -1.55
CA GLU A 725 -13.62 -5.36 -2.74
C GLU A 725 -14.80 -6.35 -2.83
N SER A 726 -14.67 -7.52 -2.19
CA SER A 726 -15.76 -8.51 -2.14
C SER A 726 -16.70 -8.31 -0.96
N GLY A 727 -16.24 -7.68 0.12
CA GLY A 727 -16.85 -7.79 1.44
C GLY A 727 -16.73 -9.21 2.00
N ALA A 728 -17.34 -9.46 3.16
CA ALA A 728 -17.42 -10.79 3.73
C ALA A 728 -18.44 -11.64 2.95
N ASN A 729 -18.00 -12.83 2.56
CA ASN A 729 -18.77 -13.83 1.83
C ASN A 729 -18.88 -15.11 2.68
N MET A 730 -20.05 -15.74 2.68
CA MET A 730 -20.29 -17.00 3.37
C MET A 730 -21.21 -17.91 2.55
N MET A 731 -20.82 -19.16 2.37
CA MET A 731 -21.69 -20.22 1.87
C MET A 731 -21.87 -21.31 2.93
N MET A 732 -23.11 -21.73 3.20
CA MET A 732 -23.43 -22.80 4.14
C MET A 732 -24.46 -23.77 3.57
N GLN A 733 -24.23 -25.07 3.73
CA GLN A 733 -25.30 -26.07 3.74
C GLN A 733 -25.74 -26.28 5.19
N VAL A 734 -27.02 -26.08 5.48
CA VAL A 734 -27.57 -26.21 6.83
C VAL A 734 -28.71 -27.21 6.87
N GLN A 735 -28.89 -27.87 8.01
CA GLN A 735 -30.01 -28.76 8.28
C GLN A 735 -30.80 -28.26 9.49
N ARG A 736 -32.09 -27.98 9.31
CA ARG A 736 -32.96 -27.54 10.40
C ARG A 736 -33.19 -28.68 11.39
N LYS A 737 -33.02 -28.39 12.69
CA LYS A 737 -33.12 -29.42 13.75
C LYS A 737 -34.53 -29.95 13.98
N THR A 738 -35.56 -29.16 13.69
CA THR A 738 -36.96 -29.51 14.02
C THR A 738 -37.57 -30.55 13.08
N ASP A 739 -37.15 -30.59 11.82
CA ASP A 739 -37.74 -31.46 10.79
C ASP A 739 -36.72 -32.07 9.81
N GLY A 740 -35.43 -31.76 9.97
CA GLY A 740 -34.36 -32.30 9.13
C GLY A 740 -34.30 -31.70 7.72
N LYS A 741 -35.07 -30.66 7.39
CA LYS A 741 -34.98 -30.02 6.07
C LYS A 741 -33.61 -29.36 5.88
N GLU A 742 -33.05 -29.49 4.68
CA GLU A 742 -31.77 -28.89 4.30
C GLU A 742 -31.93 -27.68 3.41
N PHE A 743 -31.04 -26.71 3.60
CA PHE A 743 -31.01 -25.45 2.87
C PHE A 743 -29.58 -25.07 2.52
N TYR A 744 -29.42 -24.37 1.41
CA TYR A 744 -28.19 -23.66 1.07
C TYR A 744 -28.38 -22.16 1.31
N ILE A 745 -27.42 -21.55 2.01
CA ILE A 745 -27.46 -20.15 2.41
C ILE A 745 -26.16 -19.50 1.96
N LEU A 746 -26.28 -18.55 1.04
CA LEU A 746 -25.18 -17.75 0.53
C LEU A 746 -25.38 -16.29 0.93
N THR A 747 -24.33 -15.66 1.44
CA THR A 747 -24.21 -14.20 1.59
C THR A 747 -22.94 -13.74 0.90
N MET A 748 -23.01 -12.62 0.19
CA MET A 748 -21.87 -11.97 -0.45
C MET A 748 -21.94 -10.46 -0.29
N GLY A 749 -20.80 -9.81 -0.07
CA GLY A 749 -20.72 -8.37 0.13
C GLY A 749 -21.29 -7.92 1.47
N ASP A 750 -20.93 -8.60 2.56
CA ASP A 750 -21.11 -8.05 3.90
C ASP A 750 -20.03 -6.99 4.19
N VAL A 751 -20.47 -5.77 4.48
CA VAL A 751 -19.60 -4.62 4.77
C VAL A 751 -18.90 -4.71 6.12
N ASP A 752 -19.55 -5.36 7.07
CA ASP A 752 -19.11 -5.38 8.45
C ASP A 752 -18.31 -6.65 8.70
N HIS A 753 -17.07 -6.68 8.22
CA HIS A 753 -16.21 -7.85 8.39
C HIS A 753 -16.00 -8.20 9.88
N ALA A 754 -16.02 -7.22 10.79
CA ALA A 754 -15.86 -7.43 12.23
C ALA A 754 -17.04 -8.24 12.81
N HIS A 755 -18.26 -7.99 12.34
CA HIS A 755 -19.48 -8.69 12.76
C HIS A 755 -20.06 -9.61 11.67
N ARG A 756 -19.23 -10.07 10.72
CA ARG A 756 -19.60 -10.85 9.52
C ARG A 756 -20.49 -12.08 9.74
N PHE A 757 -20.55 -12.60 10.97
CA PHE A 757 -21.38 -13.74 11.31
C PHE A 757 -22.77 -13.37 11.80
N ASP A 758 -23.00 -12.14 12.27
CA ASP A 758 -24.25 -11.75 12.91
C ASP A 758 -25.39 -11.64 11.91
N GLU A 759 -25.15 -10.95 10.79
CA GLU A 759 -26.17 -10.75 9.77
C GLU A 759 -26.45 -12.04 9.00
N THR A 760 -25.39 -12.79 8.68
CA THR A 760 -25.52 -14.14 8.11
C THR A 760 -26.29 -15.08 9.04
N ARG A 761 -26.07 -15.02 10.37
CA ARG A 761 -26.85 -15.78 11.37
C ARG A 761 -28.31 -15.35 11.39
N ARG A 762 -28.61 -14.04 11.26
CA ARG A 762 -29.99 -13.53 11.20
C ARG A 762 -30.72 -14.03 9.96
N ILE A 763 -30.09 -13.94 8.79
CA ILE A 763 -30.63 -14.46 7.52
C ILE A 763 -30.90 -15.97 7.65
N ALA A 764 -29.96 -16.74 8.21
CA ALA A 764 -30.14 -18.17 8.37
C ALA A 764 -31.27 -18.55 9.35
N LYS A 765 -31.38 -17.85 10.49
CA LYS A 765 -32.50 -18.05 11.42
C LYS A 765 -33.84 -17.69 10.79
N TRP A 766 -33.89 -16.60 10.04
CA TRP A 766 -35.09 -16.21 9.29
C TRP A 766 -35.48 -17.28 8.27
N ALA A 767 -34.54 -17.79 7.48
CA ALA A 767 -34.79 -18.86 6.52
C ALA A 767 -35.41 -20.10 7.22
N MET A 768 -34.88 -20.50 8.38
CA MET A 768 -35.42 -21.61 9.16
C MET A 768 -36.82 -21.37 9.73
N GLN A 769 -37.25 -20.12 9.88
CA GLN A 769 -38.58 -19.77 10.37
C GLN A 769 -39.61 -19.67 9.24
N THR A 770 -39.17 -19.28 8.05
CA THR A 770 -40.04 -18.94 6.91
C THR A 770 -40.36 -20.12 6.00
N PHE A 771 -39.42 -21.04 5.75
CA PHE A 771 -39.54 -22.16 4.78
C PHE A 771 -39.33 -23.51 5.47
#